data_AF-A0A845YRY9-F1
#
_entry.id   AF-A0A845YRY9-F1
#
_cell.length_a   1.000
_cell.length_b   1.000
_cell.length_c   1.000
_cell.angle_alpha   90.00
_cell.angle_beta   90.00
_cell.angle_gamma   90.00
#
_symmetry.space_group_name_H-M   'P 1'
#
loop_
_entity.id
_entity.type
_entity.pdbx_description
1 polymer ?
#
loop_
_entity_poly.entity_id
_entity_poly.type
_entity_poly.pdbx_seq_one_letter_code
_entity_poly.pdbx_strand_id
1 'polypeptide(L)'
;MEERGKTTGIINRLPHFFDAANTESLFYQFVDIFAQILELAETDLLRVMRAHHVDTADDFGSKGFDADARVKGDLDKIFALYLEKLGGTSQLIQVNQELKETDIKNVSAFIKQLFSGNDSLSEYISQNLTDEKAKDIIKSYDVNNALFKVESFLKADALVIKLIVGKDAFTSHLQTKLSDETKQRLNAYDGSPNVAQELIVSLVQDFNRILADPQLFRKFQQLSVQIDLAKKLDDWLNNYSDEQLKKAVIINLAQILRRRLPLELQNPLYRPLKEQLTTKFWQRVLLELKQKLSDVSLCQQLLTVIEEVNNNYPATDSQVSEEFLKLLQQGLKALIELFVVKSIGELPTTNLSGHAQSLLTGVKTNDDLKLGNRLLLETVFPKIISSSNIPLETQVIKTLVDFLNQKILPLDEFYPDNQNYFDGLMLPLEAEKLIEKLAEKLTSEQLKRRNRLLLESAYPLYIDKSYDPYRERLKALIKVIRRGAATKEGIRDIVAANLGIFDDDPAAKNAKKQIKIEEYNPVVENTSYTWVYGDSNGNEDGLTEPPWSISNPNPIETIPSFIRVRVLELSSKGIKDRINFIFKPYLKNLKTNQVIEIINDTEGKIRLKLDDVLEFSGDGAIKVNGTVREGFKCKFVPLELGDSRWYFDAFTGEPGAIFDRGIFDVSRFDNKLDGYARLDAPSGYPGAIFDRGVFDISRFDNPYDSYAGIQEQQGKNIKVQVEWGIKKLTPGMFHVTVPWNIPGFTEKYAEGQDHPRSQISAIVDRVKAAGVRAVISYQYQFPPETHDIEDNLKLDGEIRYQEVQPQSDSNFAMDSENSLTEVQEMSDEIILSGVFDLTEFDSDNRFN
;
A
#
# COMPACT_ATOMS: atom_id res chain seq x y z
N MET A 1 -53.91 -9.52 -4.04
CA MET A 1 -52.69 -8.76 -4.40
C MET A 1 -51.50 -9.58 -3.92
N GLU A 2 -50.48 -9.78 -4.75
CA GLU A 2 -49.24 -10.44 -4.29
C GLU A 2 -48.50 -9.51 -3.31
N GLU A 3 -48.07 -10.05 -2.16
CA GLU A 3 -47.25 -9.32 -1.20
C GLU A 3 -45.88 -9.02 -1.80
N ARG A 4 -45.55 -7.74 -1.95
CA ARG A 4 -44.25 -7.29 -2.46
C ARG A 4 -43.30 -7.03 -1.30
N GLY A 5 -42.05 -7.48 -1.44
CA GLY A 5 -41.08 -7.50 -0.34
C GLY A 5 -40.81 -6.12 0.29
N LYS A 6 -40.78 -5.03 -0.48
CA LYS A 6 -40.57 -3.69 0.07
C LYS A 6 -41.81 -3.10 0.74
N THR A 7 -43.00 -3.36 0.21
CA THR A 7 -44.27 -2.97 0.84
C THR A 7 -44.39 -3.59 2.23
N THR A 8 -44.16 -4.91 2.33
CA THR A 8 -44.14 -5.63 3.60
C THR A 8 -43.03 -5.13 4.53
N GLY A 9 -41.84 -4.81 4.00
CA GLY A 9 -40.73 -4.25 4.76
C GLY A 9 -41.00 -2.87 5.37
N ILE A 10 -41.72 -1.99 4.66
CA ILE A 10 -42.10 -0.66 5.15
C ILE A 10 -43.20 -0.78 6.21
N ILE A 11 -44.20 -1.63 5.96
CA ILE A 11 -45.35 -1.81 6.86
C ILE A 11 -44.92 -2.48 8.17
N ASN A 12 -44.02 -3.47 8.12
CA ASN A 12 -43.46 -4.13 9.30
C ASN A 12 -42.64 -3.18 10.20
N ARG A 13 -42.23 -2.01 9.71
CA ARG A 13 -41.57 -0.96 10.51
C ARG A 13 -42.54 0.01 11.17
N LEU A 14 -43.84 -0.10 10.87
CA LEU A 14 -44.91 0.68 11.48
C LEU A 14 -45.94 -0.21 12.22
N PRO A 15 -45.51 -1.20 13.03
CA PRO A 15 -46.41 -2.21 13.59
C PRO A 15 -47.40 -1.64 14.61
N HIS A 16 -47.14 -0.44 15.14
CA HIS A 16 -48.00 0.23 16.11
C HIS A 16 -49.13 1.03 15.48
N PHE A 17 -49.07 1.28 14.17
CA PHE A 17 -50.05 2.10 13.46
C PHE A 17 -50.97 1.28 12.56
N PHE A 18 -50.53 0.11 12.08
CA PHE A 18 -51.30 -0.74 11.17
C PHE A 18 -51.04 -2.24 11.36
N ASP A 19 -52.06 -3.04 11.12
CA ASP A 19 -51.96 -4.50 11.02
C ASP A 19 -51.44 -4.88 9.63
N ALA A 20 -50.25 -5.47 9.59
CA ALA A 20 -49.57 -5.87 8.36
C ALA A 20 -50.35 -6.89 7.52
N ALA A 21 -51.30 -7.62 8.14
CA ALA A 21 -52.15 -8.58 7.44
C ALA A 21 -53.29 -7.94 6.63
N ASN A 22 -53.56 -6.64 6.80
CA ASN A 22 -54.68 -5.98 6.12
C ASN A 22 -54.26 -5.33 4.79
N THR A 23 -54.07 -6.19 3.78
CA THR A 23 -53.70 -5.79 2.42
C THR A 23 -54.78 -5.01 1.67
N GLU A 24 -56.02 -4.99 2.18
CA GLU A 24 -57.14 -4.26 1.57
C GLU A 24 -57.22 -2.79 2.02
N SER A 25 -56.45 -2.39 3.04
CA SER A 25 -56.49 -1.03 3.54
C SER A 25 -55.98 0.00 2.52
N LEU A 26 -56.63 1.16 2.48
CA LEU A 26 -56.25 2.27 1.59
C LEU A 26 -54.82 2.76 1.85
N PHE A 27 -54.36 2.62 3.10
CA PHE A 27 -52.97 2.87 3.48
C PHE A 27 -52.01 1.83 2.93
N TYR A 28 -52.33 0.53 3.01
CA TYR A 28 -51.52 -0.53 2.37
C TYR A 28 -51.40 -0.29 0.87
N GLN A 29 -52.50 0.05 0.19
CA GLN A 29 -52.49 0.39 -1.25
C GLN A 29 -51.63 1.62 -1.56
N PHE A 30 -51.67 2.65 -0.71
CA PHE A 30 -50.81 3.83 -0.86
C PHE A 30 -49.33 3.49 -0.66
N VAL A 31 -49.00 2.75 0.40
CA VAL A 31 -47.63 2.29 0.67
C VAL A 31 -47.12 1.35 -0.41
N ASP A 32 -48.01 0.53 -1.00
CA ASP A 32 -47.65 -0.34 -2.12
C ASP A 32 -47.28 0.47 -3.36
N ILE A 33 -48.06 1.50 -3.73
CA ILE A 33 -47.70 2.41 -4.84
C ILE A 33 -46.36 3.10 -4.58
N PHE A 34 -46.11 3.54 -3.34
CA PHE A 34 -44.85 4.17 -2.98
C PHE A 34 -43.67 3.19 -3.02
N ALA A 35 -43.86 1.96 -2.53
CA ALA A 35 -42.86 0.89 -2.59
C ALA A 35 -42.54 0.49 -4.04
N GLN A 36 -43.55 0.48 -4.93
CA GLN A 36 -43.34 0.25 -6.36
C GLN A 36 -42.46 1.31 -7.00
N ILE A 37 -42.64 2.58 -6.64
CA ILE A 37 -41.79 3.67 -7.13
C ILE A 37 -40.37 3.51 -6.60
N LEU A 38 -40.18 3.04 -5.36
CA LEU A 38 -38.85 2.75 -4.80
C LEU A 38 -38.18 1.53 -5.43
N GLU A 39 -38.93 0.50 -5.83
CA GLU A 39 -38.41 -0.65 -6.59
C GLU A 39 -38.02 -0.23 -8.01
N LEU A 40 -38.83 0.60 -8.67
CA LEU A 40 -38.50 1.19 -9.98
C LEU A 40 -37.28 2.11 -9.89
N ALA A 41 -37.22 2.99 -8.90
CA ALA A 41 -36.09 3.87 -8.68
C ALA A 41 -34.81 3.10 -8.38
N GLU A 42 -34.87 2.03 -7.57
CA GLU A 42 -33.72 1.13 -7.35
C GLU A 42 -33.33 0.40 -8.65
N THR A 43 -34.30 -0.09 -9.42
CA THR A 43 -34.03 -0.77 -10.69
C THR A 43 -33.40 0.18 -11.71
N ASP A 44 -33.85 1.43 -11.77
CA ASP A 44 -33.30 2.46 -12.64
C ASP A 44 -31.93 2.95 -12.13
N LEU A 45 -31.73 3.06 -10.81
CA LEU A 45 -30.42 3.35 -10.22
C LEU A 45 -29.44 2.21 -10.53
N LEU A 46 -29.87 0.95 -10.40
CA LEU A 46 -29.10 -0.23 -10.80
C LEU A 46 -28.83 -0.24 -12.30
N ARG A 47 -29.78 0.21 -13.14
CA ARG A 47 -29.59 0.31 -14.59
C ARG A 47 -28.59 1.41 -14.95
N VAL A 48 -28.63 2.55 -14.27
CA VAL A 48 -27.66 3.66 -14.40
C VAL A 48 -26.29 3.25 -13.88
N MET A 49 -26.22 2.52 -12.76
CA MET A 49 -24.98 1.95 -12.23
C MET A 49 -24.37 0.93 -13.19
N ARG A 50 -25.18 0.02 -13.75
CA ARG A 50 -24.77 -0.94 -14.79
C ARG A 50 -24.33 -0.27 -16.09
N ALA A 51 -24.94 0.86 -16.44
CA ALA A 51 -24.58 1.62 -17.64
C ALA A 51 -23.29 2.44 -17.49
N HIS A 52 -22.85 2.75 -16.26
CA HIS A 52 -21.72 3.65 -16.00
C HIS A 52 -20.56 3.06 -15.17
N HIS A 53 -20.62 1.82 -14.67
CA HIS A 53 -19.46 1.16 -14.07
C HIS A 53 -19.55 -0.38 -14.12
N VAL A 54 -18.56 -0.98 -14.80
CA VAL A 54 -18.02 -2.36 -14.75
C VAL A 54 -18.92 -3.44 -14.10
N ASP A 55 -19.59 -4.23 -14.92
CA ASP A 55 -20.60 -5.21 -14.51
C ASP A 55 -20.05 -6.55 -13.96
N THR A 56 -18.77 -6.66 -13.56
CA THR A 56 -18.18 -7.98 -13.20
C THR A 56 -17.10 -8.00 -12.11
N ALA A 57 -17.21 -7.14 -11.09
CA ALA A 57 -16.35 -7.23 -9.91
C ALA A 57 -16.72 -8.37 -8.92
N ASP A 58 -17.87 -9.03 -9.08
CA ASP A 58 -18.40 -10.00 -8.10
C ASP A 58 -18.07 -11.48 -8.38
N ASP A 59 -17.21 -11.78 -9.37
CA ASP A 59 -16.68 -13.14 -9.62
C ASP A 59 -17.75 -14.25 -9.83
N PHE A 60 -18.99 -13.85 -10.13
CA PHE A 60 -20.12 -14.77 -10.19
C PHE A 60 -20.00 -15.68 -11.43
N GLY A 61 -19.65 -16.95 -11.20
CA GLY A 61 -19.51 -17.96 -12.25
C GLY A 61 -18.06 -18.34 -12.62
N SER A 62 -17.04 -17.81 -11.94
CA SER A 62 -15.66 -18.28 -12.15
C SER A 62 -15.53 -19.77 -11.84
N LYS A 63 -14.97 -20.53 -12.79
CA LYS A 63 -14.59 -21.94 -12.63
C LYS A 63 -13.07 -22.10 -12.43
N GLY A 64 -12.36 -21.01 -12.16
CA GLY A 64 -10.90 -20.96 -12.00
C GLY A 64 -10.13 -20.81 -13.32
N PHE A 65 -8.84 -20.50 -13.20
CA PHE A 65 -7.94 -20.16 -14.31
C PHE A 65 -7.75 -21.29 -15.35
N ASP A 66 -7.96 -22.54 -14.94
CA ASP A 66 -7.84 -23.74 -15.79
C ASP A 66 -9.11 -24.02 -16.61
N ALA A 67 -10.18 -23.26 -16.42
CA ALA A 67 -11.39 -23.38 -17.22
C ALA A 67 -11.15 -22.89 -18.67
N ASP A 68 -11.92 -23.44 -19.61
CA ASP A 68 -11.92 -23.01 -21.01
C ASP A 68 -12.15 -21.48 -21.09
N ALA A 69 -11.41 -20.79 -21.98
CA ALA A 69 -11.35 -19.33 -22.07
C ALA A 69 -12.73 -18.65 -22.21
N ARG A 70 -13.72 -19.39 -22.75
CA ARG A 70 -15.10 -18.93 -22.94
C ARG A 70 -15.93 -18.93 -21.65
N VAL A 71 -15.44 -19.56 -20.58
CA VAL A 71 -16.13 -19.77 -19.30
C VAL A 71 -15.36 -19.16 -18.13
N LYS A 72 -14.22 -18.49 -18.40
CA LYS A 72 -13.46 -17.73 -17.40
C LYS A 72 -14.28 -16.54 -16.90
N GLY A 73 -14.29 -16.33 -15.58
CA GLY A 73 -14.87 -15.13 -14.99
C GLY A 73 -14.05 -13.90 -15.38
N ASP A 74 -14.60 -12.70 -15.25
CA ASP A 74 -13.87 -11.49 -15.65
C ASP A 74 -12.66 -11.21 -14.76
N LEU A 75 -12.67 -11.69 -13.50
CA LEU A 75 -11.50 -11.69 -12.63
C LEU A 75 -10.39 -12.61 -13.20
N ASP A 76 -10.74 -13.79 -13.72
CA ASP A 76 -9.80 -14.70 -14.40
C ASP A 76 -9.30 -14.15 -15.74
N LYS A 77 -10.14 -13.40 -16.47
CA LYS A 77 -9.76 -12.73 -17.72
C LYS A 77 -8.86 -11.53 -17.46
N ILE A 78 -9.15 -10.72 -16.45
CA ILE A 78 -8.26 -9.66 -15.97
C ILE A 78 -6.95 -10.27 -15.50
N PHE A 79 -6.99 -11.41 -14.79
CA PHE A 79 -5.79 -12.14 -14.36
C PHE A 79 -4.99 -12.67 -15.56
N ALA A 80 -5.65 -13.22 -16.57
CA ALA A 80 -5.02 -13.70 -17.80
C ALA A 80 -4.40 -12.54 -18.60
N LEU A 81 -5.12 -11.44 -18.80
CA LEU A 81 -4.63 -10.21 -19.43
C LEU A 81 -3.49 -9.58 -18.62
N TYR A 82 -3.54 -9.72 -17.28
CA TYR A 82 -2.50 -9.25 -16.38
C TYR A 82 -1.20 -10.04 -16.54
N LEU A 83 -1.28 -11.38 -16.61
CA LEU A 83 -0.14 -12.26 -16.86
C LEU A 83 0.38 -12.18 -18.31
N GLU A 84 -0.51 -11.96 -19.29
CA GLU A 84 -0.17 -11.87 -20.72
C GLU A 84 0.62 -10.58 -21.05
N LYS A 85 0.21 -9.44 -20.49
CA LYS A 85 0.92 -8.15 -20.69
C LYS A 85 2.10 -7.91 -19.75
N LEU A 86 2.24 -8.67 -18.66
CA LEU A 86 3.50 -8.81 -17.92
C LEU A 86 4.45 -9.80 -18.63
N GLY A 87 4.36 -9.88 -19.96
CA GLY A 87 5.18 -10.70 -20.87
C GLY A 87 5.03 -12.21 -20.80
N GLY A 88 3.82 -12.66 -20.47
CA GLY A 88 3.43 -14.07 -20.49
C GLY A 88 4.21 -14.94 -19.52
N THR A 89 3.87 -16.23 -19.49
CA THR A 89 4.56 -17.26 -18.71
C THR A 89 6.08 -17.30 -18.90
N SER A 90 6.60 -16.66 -19.95
CA SER A 90 8.03 -16.48 -20.25
C SER A 90 8.76 -15.46 -19.37
N GLN A 91 8.16 -14.32 -19.00
CA GLN A 91 8.75 -13.37 -18.02
C GLN A 91 8.55 -13.85 -16.57
N LEU A 92 7.51 -14.65 -16.37
CA LEU A 92 7.21 -15.48 -15.19
C LEU A 92 8.30 -16.54 -14.87
N ILE A 93 9.25 -16.78 -15.79
CA ILE A 93 10.34 -17.78 -15.68
C ILE A 93 11.71 -17.12 -15.45
N GLN A 94 11.81 -15.80 -15.20
CA GLN A 94 13.07 -15.22 -14.67
C GLN A 94 13.18 -15.45 -13.17
N VAL A 95 13.25 -16.72 -12.87
CA VAL A 95 13.46 -17.30 -11.56
C VAL A 95 14.96 -17.20 -11.27
N ASN A 96 15.36 -16.75 -10.07
CA ASN A 96 16.78 -16.53 -9.73
C ASN A 96 17.59 -17.78 -10.11
N GLN A 97 18.51 -17.62 -11.06
CA GLN A 97 19.37 -18.72 -11.49
C GLN A 97 20.38 -19.07 -10.40
N GLU A 98 20.78 -18.07 -9.61
CA GLU A 98 21.68 -18.22 -8.47
C GLU A 98 20.89 -18.37 -7.17
N LEU A 99 21.47 -19.11 -6.23
CA LEU A 99 21.02 -19.18 -4.85
C LEU A 99 21.29 -17.87 -4.12
N LYS A 100 20.36 -17.46 -3.28
CA LYS A 100 20.55 -16.39 -2.30
C LYS A 100 20.70 -16.98 -0.90
N GLU A 101 21.28 -16.20 0.02
CA GLU A 101 21.40 -16.60 1.43
C GLU A 101 20.04 -16.96 2.05
N THR A 102 18.99 -16.23 1.67
CA THR A 102 17.61 -16.48 2.11
C THR A 102 17.01 -17.77 1.58
N ASP A 103 17.61 -18.38 0.56
CA ASP A 103 17.08 -19.61 -0.04
C ASP A 103 17.46 -20.84 0.78
N ILE A 104 18.45 -20.73 1.69
CA ILE A 104 18.90 -21.85 2.52
C ILE A 104 18.11 -21.88 3.84
N LYS A 105 17.51 -23.03 4.13
CA LYS A 105 16.75 -23.33 5.34
C LYS A 105 17.39 -24.46 6.13
N ASN A 106 17.19 -24.43 7.46
CA ASN A 106 17.65 -25.48 8.38
C ASN A 106 19.12 -25.85 8.14
N VAL A 107 20.01 -24.85 8.21
CA VAL A 107 21.42 -24.98 7.81
C VAL A 107 22.08 -26.19 8.46
N SER A 108 21.91 -26.39 9.76
CA SER A 108 22.51 -27.52 10.48
C SER A 108 22.10 -28.89 9.90
N ALA A 109 20.81 -29.06 9.58
CA ALA A 109 20.28 -30.28 8.97
C ALA A 109 20.77 -30.44 7.53
N PHE A 110 20.89 -29.35 6.77
CA PHE A 110 21.42 -29.40 5.41
C PHE A 110 22.89 -29.82 5.40
N ILE A 111 23.72 -29.20 6.25
CA ILE A 111 25.14 -29.52 6.38
C ILE A 111 25.33 -30.97 6.81
N LYS A 112 24.52 -31.45 7.75
CA LYS A 112 24.52 -32.86 8.15
C LYS A 112 24.13 -33.79 7.00
N GLN A 113 23.14 -33.42 6.18
CA GLN A 113 22.82 -34.20 4.98
C GLN A 113 24.01 -34.24 4.02
N LEU A 114 24.68 -33.12 3.80
CA LEU A 114 25.82 -33.04 2.88
C LEU A 114 27.03 -33.90 3.31
N PHE A 115 27.35 -33.98 4.62
CA PHE A 115 28.54 -34.69 5.09
C PHE A 115 28.28 -36.06 5.73
N SER A 116 27.09 -36.28 6.27
CA SER A 116 26.69 -37.52 6.94
C SER A 116 25.57 -38.25 6.21
N GLY A 117 25.05 -37.70 5.11
CA GLY A 117 24.08 -38.37 4.25
C GLY A 117 24.69 -39.56 3.53
N ASN A 118 23.89 -40.61 3.35
CA ASN A 118 24.30 -41.83 2.64
C ASN A 118 23.88 -41.79 1.16
N ASP A 119 23.60 -40.63 0.60
CA ASP A 119 23.22 -40.49 -0.81
C ASP A 119 24.39 -40.02 -1.67
N SER A 120 24.41 -40.49 -2.92
CA SER A 120 25.49 -40.24 -3.86
C SER A 120 25.63 -38.76 -4.24
N LEU A 121 24.54 -37.98 -4.20
CA LEU A 121 24.57 -36.56 -4.54
C LEU A 121 25.24 -35.74 -3.43
N SER A 122 24.93 -36.01 -2.18
CA SER A 122 25.57 -35.39 -1.02
C SER A 122 27.06 -35.70 -1.00
N GLU A 123 27.43 -36.96 -1.25
CA GLU A 123 28.82 -37.36 -1.40
C GLU A 123 29.51 -36.59 -2.53
N TYR A 124 28.89 -36.51 -3.71
CA TYR A 124 29.40 -35.75 -4.85
C TYR A 124 29.64 -34.27 -4.52
N ILE A 125 28.65 -33.59 -3.90
CA ILE A 125 28.75 -32.18 -3.54
C ILE A 125 29.87 -31.97 -2.50
N SER A 126 29.97 -32.85 -1.51
CA SER A 126 31.00 -32.77 -0.47
C SER A 126 32.43 -32.99 -1.00
N GLN A 127 32.59 -33.86 -2.01
CA GLN A 127 33.87 -34.12 -2.68
C GLN A 127 34.30 -32.95 -3.58
N ASN A 128 33.35 -32.27 -4.22
CA ASN A 128 33.59 -31.10 -5.06
C ASN A 128 33.87 -29.80 -4.26
N LEU A 129 33.73 -29.83 -2.93
CA LEU A 129 34.12 -28.73 -2.05
C LEU A 129 35.65 -28.71 -1.87
N THR A 130 36.36 -28.27 -2.92
CA THR A 130 37.83 -28.31 -3.02
C THR A 130 38.55 -27.16 -2.31
N ASP A 131 37.86 -26.06 -2.02
CA ASP A 131 38.43 -24.98 -1.21
C ASP A 131 38.47 -25.42 0.26
N GLU A 132 39.66 -25.75 0.75
CA GLU A 132 39.88 -26.21 2.12
C GLU A 132 39.32 -25.23 3.15
N LYS A 133 39.41 -23.92 2.91
CA LYS A 133 38.88 -22.93 3.86
C LYS A 133 37.35 -22.95 3.90
N ALA A 134 36.70 -23.02 2.74
CA ALA A 134 35.25 -23.13 2.66
C ALA A 134 34.77 -24.46 3.27
N LYS A 135 35.48 -25.55 2.96
CA LYS A 135 35.24 -26.89 3.51
C LYS A 135 35.34 -26.90 5.02
N ASP A 136 36.38 -26.31 5.59
CA ASP A 136 36.57 -26.23 7.04
C ASP A 136 35.44 -25.44 7.70
N ILE A 137 35.03 -24.30 7.14
CA ILE A 137 33.91 -23.50 7.67
C ILE A 137 32.61 -24.32 7.63
N ILE A 138 32.25 -24.86 6.47
CA ILE A 138 30.99 -25.58 6.27
C ILE A 138 30.97 -26.86 7.13
N LYS A 139 32.06 -27.63 7.15
CA LYS A 139 32.16 -28.88 7.93
C LYS A 139 32.19 -28.64 9.42
N SER A 140 32.83 -27.56 9.91
CA SER A 140 32.86 -27.22 11.34
C SER A 140 31.47 -26.95 11.92
N TYR A 141 30.50 -26.65 11.05
CA TYR A 141 29.10 -26.45 11.43
C TYR A 141 28.28 -27.75 11.55
N ASP A 142 28.83 -28.91 11.18
CA ASP A 142 28.18 -30.21 11.42
C ASP A 142 27.95 -30.41 12.93
N VAL A 143 26.72 -30.77 13.30
CA VAL A 143 26.31 -31.04 14.69
C VAL A 143 27.21 -32.04 15.41
N ASN A 144 27.83 -32.96 14.69
CA ASN A 144 28.77 -33.93 15.27
C ASN A 144 30.03 -33.26 15.84
N ASN A 145 30.43 -32.11 15.30
CA ASN A 145 31.55 -31.32 15.82
C ASN A 145 31.19 -30.53 17.08
N ALA A 146 29.89 -30.38 17.38
CA ALA A 146 29.42 -29.78 18.62
C ALA A 146 29.51 -30.74 19.82
N LEU A 147 29.67 -32.04 19.59
CA LEU A 147 29.71 -33.03 20.65
C LEU A 147 30.99 -32.91 21.49
N PHE A 148 30.83 -32.98 22.80
CA PHE A 148 31.92 -33.09 23.75
C PHE A 148 32.72 -34.38 23.50
N LYS A 149 34.03 -34.24 23.60
CA LYS A 149 35.02 -35.32 23.69
C LYS A 149 35.76 -35.20 25.01
N VAL A 150 36.59 -36.18 25.35
CA VAL A 150 37.36 -36.18 26.61
C VAL A 150 38.25 -34.93 26.71
N GLU A 151 38.87 -34.56 25.60
CA GLU A 151 39.70 -33.37 25.43
C GLU A 151 38.92 -32.05 25.46
N SER A 152 37.58 -32.08 25.40
CA SER A 152 36.78 -30.85 25.51
C SER A 152 36.79 -30.23 26.90
N PHE A 153 37.19 -30.97 27.94
CA PHE A 153 37.24 -30.48 29.31
C PHE A 153 38.68 -30.11 29.71
N LEU A 154 39.08 -28.86 29.43
CA LEU A 154 40.40 -28.31 29.72
C LEU A 154 40.79 -28.40 31.20
N LYS A 155 39.80 -28.26 32.09
CA LYS A 155 39.95 -28.36 33.55
C LYS A 155 38.84 -29.23 34.14
N ALA A 156 38.95 -30.54 33.90
CA ALA A 156 37.93 -31.51 34.32
C ALA A 156 37.69 -31.48 35.84
N ASP A 157 38.72 -31.25 36.64
CA ASP A 157 38.65 -31.08 38.10
C ASP A 157 37.78 -29.89 38.51
N ALA A 158 37.97 -28.73 37.86
CA ALA A 158 37.18 -27.54 38.10
C ALA A 158 35.70 -27.75 37.71
N LEU A 159 35.44 -28.46 36.60
CA LEU A 159 34.07 -28.83 36.22
C LEU A 159 33.41 -29.73 37.26
N VAL A 160 34.11 -30.76 37.72
CA VAL A 160 33.62 -31.70 38.74
C VAL A 160 33.32 -30.96 40.04
N ILE A 161 34.24 -30.12 40.51
CA ILE A 161 34.04 -29.31 41.72
C ILE A 161 32.82 -28.39 41.55
N LYS A 162 32.66 -27.74 40.39
CA LYS A 162 31.49 -26.90 40.10
C LYS A 162 30.20 -27.72 40.13
N LEU A 163 30.18 -28.93 39.55
CA LEU A 163 29.01 -29.81 39.55
C LEU A 163 28.71 -30.42 40.92
N ILE A 164 29.65 -30.47 41.87
CA ILE A 164 29.41 -30.95 43.24
C ILE A 164 28.94 -29.81 44.15
N VAL A 165 29.62 -28.66 44.09
CA VAL A 165 29.45 -27.57 45.08
C VAL A 165 28.56 -26.45 44.56
N GLY A 166 28.39 -26.32 43.24
CA GLY A 166 27.59 -25.26 42.62
C GLY A 166 26.11 -25.35 42.99
N LYS A 167 25.55 -24.20 43.38
CA LYS A 167 24.15 -24.06 43.84
C LYS A 167 23.35 -23.04 43.03
N ASP A 168 23.92 -22.51 41.96
CA ASP A 168 23.20 -21.63 41.05
C ASP A 168 22.17 -22.43 40.22
N ALA A 169 21.16 -21.74 39.69
CA ALA A 169 20.03 -22.37 39.01
C ALA A 169 20.45 -23.15 37.75
N PHE A 170 21.50 -22.69 37.06
CA PHE A 170 22.00 -23.33 35.85
C PHE A 170 22.79 -24.61 36.19
N THR A 171 23.73 -24.54 37.13
CA THR A 171 24.46 -25.72 37.61
C THR A 171 23.53 -26.75 38.24
N SER A 172 22.53 -26.31 39.01
CA SER A 172 21.51 -27.20 39.58
C SER A 172 20.71 -27.90 38.47
N HIS A 173 20.34 -27.18 37.40
CA HIS A 173 19.67 -27.78 36.24
C HIS A 173 20.56 -28.85 35.60
N LEU A 174 21.85 -28.57 35.36
CA LEU A 174 22.80 -29.54 34.82
C LEU A 174 22.87 -30.80 35.71
N GLN A 175 23.03 -30.64 37.03
CA GLN A 175 23.05 -31.75 37.99
C GLN A 175 21.79 -32.63 37.90
N THR A 176 20.59 -32.03 37.77
CA THR A 176 19.36 -32.81 37.64
C THR A 176 19.32 -33.68 36.39
N LYS A 177 20.03 -33.28 35.33
CA LYS A 177 20.09 -33.96 34.04
C LYS A 177 21.22 -34.99 33.93
N LEU A 178 22.11 -35.06 34.91
CA LEU A 178 23.12 -36.12 34.99
C LEU A 178 22.46 -37.47 35.29
N SER A 179 23.03 -38.53 34.73
CA SER A 179 22.64 -39.90 35.02
C SER A 179 22.98 -40.27 36.46
N ASP A 180 22.30 -41.30 36.99
CA ASP A 180 22.56 -41.78 38.36
C ASP A 180 23.99 -42.33 38.50
N GLU A 181 24.53 -42.93 37.45
CA GLU A 181 25.92 -43.38 37.40
C GLU A 181 26.89 -42.20 37.56
N THR A 182 26.74 -41.15 36.76
CA THR A 182 27.59 -39.95 36.86
C THR A 182 27.47 -39.30 38.24
N LYS A 183 26.26 -39.23 38.82
CA LYS A 183 26.04 -38.69 40.17
C LYS A 183 26.76 -39.51 41.24
N GLN A 184 26.72 -40.84 41.16
CA GLN A 184 27.45 -41.71 42.08
C GLN A 184 28.96 -41.48 41.97
N ARG A 185 29.49 -41.38 40.74
CA ARG A 185 30.91 -41.12 40.48
C ARG A 185 31.33 -39.72 40.96
N LEU A 186 30.49 -38.70 40.80
CA LEU A 186 30.71 -37.36 41.35
C LEU A 186 30.76 -37.37 42.88
N ASN A 187 29.85 -38.09 43.54
CA ASN A 187 29.83 -38.19 45.01
C ASN A 187 31.04 -38.97 45.56
N ALA A 188 31.62 -39.87 44.77
CA ALA A 188 32.83 -40.62 45.13
C ALA A 188 34.13 -39.87 44.84
N TYR A 189 34.07 -38.69 44.21
CA TYR A 189 35.25 -37.88 43.92
C TYR A 189 35.87 -37.33 45.21
N ASP A 190 37.15 -37.56 45.38
CA ASP A 190 37.92 -37.25 46.60
C ASP A 190 38.53 -35.84 46.62
N GLY A 191 38.34 -35.06 45.55
CA GLY A 191 38.96 -33.75 45.38
C GLY A 191 40.34 -33.78 44.72
N SER A 192 40.81 -34.94 44.26
CA SER A 192 42.10 -35.08 43.56
C SER A 192 42.13 -34.29 42.24
N PRO A 193 43.20 -33.55 41.92
CA PRO A 193 43.30 -32.81 40.65
C PRO A 193 43.27 -33.73 39.41
N ASN A 194 43.57 -35.02 39.57
CA ASN A 194 43.47 -36.02 38.52
C ASN A 194 42.10 -36.72 38.58
N VAL A 195 41.14 -36.20 37.83
CA VAL A 195 39.81 -36.80 37.71
C VAL A 195 39.91 -38.17 37.03
N ALA A 196 39.28 -39.18 37.62
CA ALA A 196 39.23 -40.53 37.06
C ALA A 196 38.65 -40.52 35.63
N GLN A 197 39.32 -41.20 34.69
CA GLN A 197 38.92 -41.20 33.28
C GLN A 197 37.48 -41.67 33.07
N GLU A 198 37.02 -42.64 33.86
CA GLU A 198 35.64 -43.13 33.79
C GLU A 198 34.61 -42.04 34.13
N LEU A 199 34.89 -41.18 35.12
CA LEU A 199 34.04 -40.05 35.44
C LEU A 199 34.01 -39.03 34.30
N ILE A 200 35.16 -38.77 33.66
CA ILE A 200 35.22 -37.87 32.49
C ILE A 200 34.39 -38.43 31.33
N VAL A 201 34.50 -39.73 31.05
CA VAL A 201 33.70 -40.39 30.00
C VAL A 201 32.21 -40.32 30.29
N SER A 202 31.77 -40.58 31.53
CA SER A 202 30.37 -40.45 31.92
C SER A 202 29.87 -39.00 31.80
N LEU A 203 30.70 -38.01 32.16
CA LEU A 203 30.38 -36.59 31.97
C LEU A 203 30.24 -36.23 30.49
N VAL A 204 31.14 -36.69 29.61
CA VAL A 204 31.02 -36.48 28.16
C VAL A 204 29.69 -37.01 27.64
N GLN A 205 29.31 -38.23 28.02
CA GLN A 205 28.05 -38.85 27.59
C GLN A 205 26.82 -38.05 28.07
N ASP A 206 26.80 -37.66 29.35
CA ASP A 206 25.70 -36.88 29.90
C ASP A 206 25.63 -35.46 29.32
N PHE A 207 26.76 -34.78 29.11
CA PHE A 207 26.79 -33.47 28.48
C PHE A 207 26.31 -33.51 27.04
N ASN A 208 26.70 -34.54 26.26
CA ASN A 208 26.19 -34.74 24.92
C ASN A 208 24.68 -35.00 24.88
N ARG A 209 24.12 -35.65 25.91
CA ARG A 209 22.65 -35.76 26.08
C ARG A 209 22.02 -34.42 26.45
N ILE A 210 22.66 -33.65 27.33
CA ILE A 210 22.19 -32.32 27.77
C ILE A 210 22.15 -31.31 26.61
N LEU A 211 23.04 -31.43 25.61
CA LEU A 211 23.01 -30.57 24.43
C LEU A 211 21.66 -30.59 23.69
N ALA A 212 20.89 -31.67 23.79
CA ALA A 212 19.56 -31.77 23.20
C ALA A 212 18.42 -31.22 24.10
N ASP A 213 18.71 -30.70 25.30
CA ASP A 213 17.69 -30.21 26.23
C ASP A 213 17.16 -28.82 25.81
N PRO A 214 15.89 -28.69 25.39
CA PRO A 214 15.31 -27.40 25.00
C PRO A 214 15.16 -26.43 26.18
N GLN A 215 15.23 -26.89 27.43
CA GLN A 215 15.13 -26.03 28.60
C GLN A 215 16.45 -25.40 29.00
N LEU A 216 17.59 -25.86 28.48
CA LEU A 216 18.91 -25.40 28.91
C LEU A 216 19.09 -23.90 28.67
N PHE A 217 18.79 -23.43 27.46
CA PHE A 217 18.82 -22.01 27.13
C PHE A 217 17.84 -21.19 27.96
N ARG A 218 16.60 -21.67 28.11
CA ARG A 218 15.59 -20.98 28.93
C ARG A 218 16.09 -20.79 30.35
N LYS A 219 16.71 -21.83 30.94
CA LYS A 219 17.32 -21.79 32.28
C LYS A 219 18.48 -20.82 32.38
N PHE A 220 19.34 -20.76 31.37
CA PHE A 220 20.37 -19.75 31.27
C PHE A 220 19.80 -18.34 31.21
N GLN A 221 18.78 -18.09 30.36
CA GLN A 221 18.12 -16.78 30.28
C GLN A 221 17.53 -16.37 31.63
N GLN A 222 16.90 -17.29 32.38
CA GLN A 222 16.38 -16.98 33.72
C GLN A 222 17.51 -16.49 34.64
N LEU A 223 18.65 -17.19 34.61
CA LEU A 223 19.81 -16.85 35.43
C LEU A 223 20.45 -15.53 35.00
N SER A 224 20.59 -15.28 33.70
CA SER A 224 21.15 -14.03 33.16
C SER A 224 20.31 -12.83 33.58
N VAL A 225 18.99 -12.89 33.41
CA VAL A 225 18.06 -11.82 33.80
C VAL A 225 18.11 -11.56 35.31
N GLN A 226 18.25 -12.61 36.12
CA GLN A 226 18.41 -12.48 37.58
C GLN A 226 19.74 -11.83 37.97
N ILE A 227 20.84 -12.19 37.30
CA ILE A 227 22.16 -11.61 37.52
C ILE A 227 22.16 -10.13 37.10
N ASP A 228 21.60 -9.79 35.95
CA ASP A 228 21.51 -8.41 35.47
C ASP A 228 20.67 -7.54 36.41
N LEU A 229 19.51 -8.07 36.85
CA LEU A 229 18.70 -7.38 37.87
C LEU A 229 19.49 -7.17 39.15
N ALA A 230 20.20 -8.19 39.63
CA ALA A 230 20.98 -8.08 40.86
C ALA A 230 22.12 -7.06 40.73
N LYS A 231 22.83 -7.04 39.58
CA LYS A 231 23.87 -6.04 39.29
C LYS A 231 23.31 -4.62 39.23
N LYS A 232 22.24 -4.40 38.45
CA LYS A 232 21.61 -3.07 38.35
C LYS A 232 21.09 -2.60 39.70
N LEU A 233 20.52 -3.50 40.52
CA LEU A 233 20.09 -3.17 41.87
C LEU A 233 21.28 -2.85 42.80
N ASP A 234 22.39 -3.56 42.69
CA ASP A 234 23.61 -3.32 43.50
C ASP A 234 24.28 -1.99 43.12
N ASP A 235 24.48 -1.75 41.82
CA ASP A 235 24.97 -0.48 41.29
C ASP A 235 24.10 0.68 41.77
N TRP A 236 22.78 0.48 41.75
CA TRP A 236 21.84 1.53 42.11
C TRP A 236 21.76 1.76 43.63
N LEU A 237 21.84 0.71 44.46
CA LEU A 237 21.85 0.84 45.91
C LEU A 237 23.15 1.48 46.42
N ASN A 238 24.28 1.16 45.79
CA ASN A 238 25.60 1.55 46.29
C ASN A 238 26.20 2.78 45.58
N ASN A 239 25.95 2.99 44.29
CA ASN A 239 26.69 3.96 43.47
C ASN A 239 25.86 5.19 43.02
N TYR A 240 24.53 5.18 43.12
CA TYR A 240 23.73 6.35 42.76
C TYR A 240 23.82 7.45 43.81
N SER A 241 23.96 8.72 43.41
CA SER A 241 24.07 9.86 44.33
C SER A 241 22.75 10.59 44.60
N ASP A 242 21.76 10.44 43.70
CA ASP A 242 20.46 11.11 43.80
C ASP A 242 19.48 10.34 44.71
N GLU A 243 19.29 10.85 45.94
CA GLU A 243 18.39 10.26 46.94
C GLU A 243 16.90 10.32 46.56
N GLN A 244 16.49 11.25 45.69
CA GLN A 244 15.09 11.32 45.23
C GLN A 244 14.80 10.24 44.19
N LEU A 245 15.72 10.02 43.24
CA LEU A 245 15.62 8.93 42.26
C LEU A 245 15.65 7.62 43.02
N LYS A 246 16.51 7.55 44.05
CA LYS A 246 16.56 6.41 44.94
C LYS A 246 15.18 6.05 45.48
N LYS A 247 14.57 7.03 46.14
CA LYS A 247 13.24 6.85 46.72
C LYS A 247 12.19 6.45 45.67
N ALA A 248 12.22 7.05 44.47
CA ALA A 248 11.26 6.76 43.41
C ALA A 248 11.33 5.32 42.88
N VAL A 249 12.51 4.78 42.57
CA VAL A 249 12.63 3.39 42.09
C VAL A 249 12.25 2.40 43.20
N ILE A 250 12.67 2.62 44.45
CA ILE A 250 12.27 1.74 45.57
C ILE A 250 10.75 1.73 45.72
N ILE A 251 10.09 2.88 45.62
CA ILE A 251 8.63 2.97 45.68
C ILE A 251 7.98 2.16 44.55
N ASN A 252 8.44 2.31 43.30
CA ASN A 252 7.89 1.58 42.16
C ASN A 252 8.13 0.07 42.26
N LEU A 253 9.34 -0.36 42.60
CA LEU A 253 9.67 -1.76 42.86
C LEU A 253 8.83 -2.32 44.01
N ALA A 254 8.66 -1.56 45.09
CA ALA A 254 7.85 -1.92 46.24
C ALA A 254 6.38 -2.14 45.86
N GLN A 255 5.80 -1.26 45.05
CA GLN A 255 4.43 -1.39 44.57
C GLN A 255 4.23 -2.65 43.70
N ILE A 256 5.18 -2.93 42.80
CA ILE A 256 5.12 -4.10 41.92
C ILE A 256 5.25 -5.39 42.72
N LEU A 257 6.29 -5.50 43.56
CA LEU A 257 6.56 -6.69 44.37
C LEU A 257 5.43 -6.97 45.35
N ARG A 258 4.88 -5.93 45.97
CA ARG A 258 3.74 -6.02 46.87
C ARG A 258 2.51 -6.63 46.19
N ARG A 259 2.16 -6.19 44.97
CA ARG A 259 1.01 -6.72 44.21
C ARG A 259 1.16 -8.22 43.91
N ARG A 260 2.38 -8.77 43.97
CA ARG A 260 2.68 -10.18 43.72
C ARG A 260 2.69 -11.07 44.97
N LEU A 261 2.61 -10.48 46.17
CA LEU A 261 2.51 -11.23 47.43
C LEU A 261 1.09 -11.79 47.65
N PRO A 262 0.90 -12.88 48.41
CA PRO A 262 -0.42 -13.31 48.87
C PRO A 262 -1.19 -12.20 49.59
N LEU A 263 -2.52 -12.13 49.41
CA LEU A 263 -3.39 -11.09 50.00
C LEU A 263 -3.21 -10.95 51.53
N GLU A 264 -2.97 -12.06 52.22
CA GLU A 264 -2.67 -12.10 53.65
C GLU A 264 -1.45 -11.27 54.05
N LEU A 265 -0.46 -11.17 53.16
CA LEU A 265 0.76 -10.37 53.36
C LEU A 265 0.61 -8.94 52.81
N GLN A 266 -0.29 -8.71 51.85
CA GLN A 266 -0.52 -7.38 51.28
C GLN A 266 -1.22 -6.42 52.24
N ASN A 267 -2.23 -6.92 52.97
CA ASN A 267 -3.10 -6.11 53.83
C ASN A 267 -2.36 -5.44 55.00
N PRO A 268 -1.46 -6.13 55.74
CA PRO A 268 -0.68 -5.50 56.80
C PRO A 268 0.30 -4.44 56.27
N LEU A 269 0.70 -4.54 55.00
CA LEU A 269 1.54 -3.54 54.34
C LEU A 269 0.75 -2.28 53.92
N TYR A 270 -0.60 -2.29 53.92
CA TYR A 270 -1.46 -1.16 53.46
C TYR A 270 -1.84 -0.21 54.59
N ARG A 271 -1.71 -0.65 55.85
CA ARG A 271 -2.17 0.14 56.99
C ARG A 271 -1.03 1.02 57.53
N PRO A 272 -1.27 2.32 57.79
CA PRO A 272 -0.34 3.11 58.57
C PRO A 272 -0.16 2.43 59.94
N LEU A 273 1.07 2.00 60.21
CA LEU A 273 1.40 1.10 61.31
C LEU A 273 1.04 1.73 62.66
N LYS A 274 0.05 1.15 63.36
CA LYS A 274 -0.12 1.30 64.81
C LYS A 274 0.31 0.04 65.59
N GLU A 275 0.55 -1.09 64.91
CA GLU A 275 0.95 -2.36 65.53
C GLU A 275 2.26 -2.86 64.90
N GLN A 276 3.23 -3.20 65.75
CA GLN A 276 4.54 -3.71 65.32
C GLN A 276 4.38 -5.08 64.64
N LEU A 277 4.75 -5.17 63.36
CA LEU A 277 4.81 -6.44 62.63
C LEU A 277 5.93 -7.32 63.21
N THR A 278 5.64 -8.59 63.47
CA THR A 278 6.59 -9.53 64.08
C THR A 278 7.71 -9.95 63.12
N THR A 279 8.89 -10.31 63.65
CA THR A 279 10.01 -10.89 62.87
C THR A 279 9.59 -12.08 61.99
N LYS A 280 8.62 -12.89 62.47
CA LYS A 280 8.08 -14.05 61.75
C LYS A 280 7.27 -13.65 60.51
N PHE A 281 6.53 -12.54 60.57
CA PHE A 281 5.81 -12.00 59.41
C PHE A 281 6.80 -11.59 58.31
N TRP A 282 7.87 -10.89 58.68
CA TRP A 282 8.89 -10.43 57.74
C TRP A 282 9.71 -11.56 57.11
N GLN A 283 10.02 -12.61 57.87
CA GLN A 283 10.64 -13.83 57.32
C GLN A 283 9.76 -14.50 56.26
N ARG A 284 8.43 -14.51 56.45
CA ARG A 284 7.48 -15.06 55.48
C ARG A 284 7.41 -14.20 54.20
N VAL A 285 7.41 -12.87 54.32
CA VAL A 285 7.49 -11.96 53.17
C VAL A 285 8.76 -12.20 52.35
N LEU A 286 9.90 -12.33 53.02
CA LEU A 286 11.19 -12.56 52.36
C LEU A 286 11.24 -13.92 51.63
N LEU A 287 10.61 -14.96 52.18
CA LEU A 287 10.50 -16.28 51.54
C LEU A 287 9.63 -16.23 50.27
N GLU A 288 8.47 -15.57 50.35
CA GLU A 288 7.57 -15.41 49.20
C GLU A 288 8.22 -14.58 48.08
N LEU A 289 8.93 -13.49 48.42
CA LEU A 289 9.67 -12.70 47.45
C LEU A 289 10.77 -13.52 46.76
N LYS A 290 11.51 -14.35 47.51
CA LYS A 290 12.50 -15.27 46.93
C LYS A 290 11.86 -16.24 45.93
N GLN A 291 10.69 -16.77 46.25
CA GLN A 291 9.97 -17.66 45.34
C GLN A 291 9.48 -16.90 44.09
N LYS A 292 8.94 -15.69 44.24
CA LYS A 292 8.45 -14.89 43.10
C LYS A 292 9.57 -14.39 42.20
N LEU A 293 10.72 -14.05 42.74
CA LEU A 293 11.90 -13.62 41.96
C LEU A 293 12.63 -14.77 41.26
N SER A 294 12.18 -16.02 41.45
CA SER A 294 12.53 -17.11 40.55
C SER A 294 11.82 -17.03 39.19
N ASP A 295 10.81 -16.16 39.06
CA ASP A 295 10.07 -15.91 37.81
C ASP A 295 10.76 -14.84 36.95
N VAL A 296 11.19 -15.25 35.75
CA VAL A 296 11.83 -14.39 34.75
C VAL A 296 10.96 -13.22 34.34
N SER A 297 9.65 -13.47 34.17
CA SER A 297 8.74 -12.41 33.71
C SER A 297 8.66 -11.29 34.74
N LEU A 298 8.75 -11.64 36.03
CA LEU A 298 8.81 -10.64 37.09
C LEU A 298 10.16 -9.92 37.09
N CYS A 299 11.28 -10.65 36.98
CA CYS A 299 12.60 -10.02 36.93
C CYS A 299 12.75 -9.05 35.75
N GLN A 300 12.22 -9.42 34.58
CA GLN A 300 12.18 -8.55 33.39
C GLN A 300 11.35 -7.29 33.65
N GLN A 301 10.15 -7.43 34.24
CA GLN A 301 9.30 -6.28 34.62
C GLN A 301 10.02 -5.33 35.58
N LEU A 302 10.76 -5.88 36.55
CA LEU A 302 11.52 -5.06 37.51
C LEU A 302 12.71 -4.36 36.83
N LEU A 303 13.40 -5.02 35.91
CA LEU A 303 14.46 -4.41 35.09
C LEU A 303 13.93 -3.25 34.25
N THR A 304 12.82 -3.45 33.53
CA THR A 304 12.18 -2.41 32.73
C THR A 304 11.79 -1.21 33.58
N VAL A 305 11.29 -1.43 34.80
CA VAL A 305 10.93 -0.32 35.72
C VAL A 305 12.16 0.46 36.17
N ILE A 306 13.29 -0.21 36.43
CA ILE A 306 14.55 0.48 36.74
C ILE A 306 14.99 1.34 35.56
N GLU A 307 14.88 0.83 34.33
CA GLU A 307 15.22 1.56 33.10
C GLU A 307 14.27 2.72 32.80
N GLU A 308 12.96 2.51 32.95
CA GLU A 308 11.93 3.53 32.72
C GLU A 308 12.04 4.68 33.71
N VAL A 309 12.28 4.40 35.00
CA VAL A 309 12.45 5.44 36.02
C VAL A 309 13.77 6.20 35.84
N ASN A 310 14.82 5.55 35.32
CA ASN A 310 16.05 6.25 34.94
C ASN A 310 15.83 7.21 33.76
N ASN A 311 14.93 6.88 32.83
CA ASN A 311 14.70 7.66 31.61
C ASN A 311 13.59 8.72 31.76
N ASN A 312 12.60 8.48 32.62
CA ASN A 312 11.46 9.36 32.84
C ASN A 312 11.23 9.52 34.33
N TYR A 313 11.29 10.75 34.81
CA TYR A 313 11.28 11.06 36.25
C TYR A 313 9.92 11.64 36.68
N PRO A 314 8.86 10.85 36.90
CA PRO A 314 7.68 11.36 37.58
C PRO A 314 7.90 11.26 39.09
N ALA A 315 7.94 12.41 39.77
CA ALA A 315 7.87 12.48 41.21
C ALA A 315 6.48 11.98 41.67
N THR A 316 6.36 10.70 42.02
CA THR A 316 5.13 10.16 42.62
C THR A 316 5.19 10.24 44.14
N ASP A 317 4.32 11.07 44.71
CA ASP A 317 3.98 11.05 46.14
C ASP A 317 3.31 9.70 46.47
N SER A 318 3.98 8.85 47.26
CA SER A 318 3.44 7.54 47.64
C SER A 318 3.27 7.39 49.15
N GLN A 319 2.10 6.87 49.56
CA GLN A 319 1.74 6.52 50.94
C GLN A 319 2.42 5.22 51.43
N VAL A 320 3.67 4.98 51.04
CA VAL A 320 4.43 3.80 51.46
C VAL A 320 5.18 4.11 52.77
N SER A 321 5.00 3.30 53.82
CA SER A 321 5.67 3.54 55.10
C SER A 321 7.20 3.40 55.00
N GLU A 322 7.95 4.25 55.70
CA GLU A 322 9.43 4.19 55.73
C GLU A 322 9.95 2.83 56.20
N GLU A 323 9.25 2.17 57.12
CA GLU A 323 9.59 0.83 57.60
C GLU A 323 9.53 -0.21 56.49
N PHE A 324 8.56 -0.13 55.58
CA PHE A 324 8.49 -1.01 54.42
C PHE A 324 9.60 -0.72 53.41
N LEU A 325 9.97 0.55 53.19
CA LEU A 325 11.06 0.92 52.30
C LEU A 325 12.42 0.40 52.81
N LYS A 326 12.71 0.56 54.10
CA LYS A 326 13.93 0.01 54.73
C LYS A 326 13.99 -1.51 54.64
N LEU A 327 12.85 -2.18 54.80
CA LEU A 327 12.81 -3.64 54.72
C LEU A 327 12.88 -4.15 53.27
N LEU A 328 12.33 -3.39 52.32
CA LEU A 328 12.51 -3.66 50.90
C LEU A 328 13.98 -3.49 50.52
N GLN A 329 14.67 -2.45 50.99
CA GLN A 329 16.12 -2.31 50.81
C GLN A 329 16.90 -3.48 51.43
N GLN A 330 16.55 -3.92 52.65
CA GLN A 330 17.18 -5.10 53.26
C GLN A 330 16.87 -6.39 52.50
N GLY A 331 15.64 -6.54 51.99
CA GLY A 331 15.21 -7.67 51.17
C GLY A 331 15.92 -7.70 49.83
N LEU A 332 16.03 -6.55 49.15
CA LEU A 332 16.79 -6.37 47.92
C LEU A 332 18.28 -6.61 48.14
N LYS A 333 18.85 -6.14 49.25
CA LYS A 333 20.23 -6.43 49.63
C LYS A 333 20.46 -7.92 49.90
N ALA A 334 19.54 -8.57 50.63
CA ALA A 334 19.60 -10.02 50.84
C ALA A 334 19.38 -10.82 49.54
N LEU A 335 18.62 -10.28 48.58
CA LEU A 335 18.44 -10.85 47.24
C LEU A 335 19.69 -10.69 46.40
N ILE A 336 20.30 -9.50 46.39
CA ILE A 336 21.61 -9.23 45.80
C ILE A 336 22.62 -10.20 46.41
N GLU A 337 22.75 -10.30 47.72
CA GLU A 337 23.65 -11.26 48.36
C GLU A 337 23.37 -12.72 47.93
N LEU A 338 22.11 -13.08 47.70
CA LEU A 338 21.74 -14.43 47.24
C LEU A 338 22.05 -14.68 45.76
N PHE A 339 21.90 -13.67 44.90
CA PHE A 339 22.19 -13.73 43.45
C PHE A 339 23.62 -13.34 43.08
N VAL A 340 24.34 -12.65 43.95
CA VAL A 340 25.67 -12.09 43.74
C VAL A 340 26.67 -12.93 44.54
N VAL A 341 26.51 -13.14 45.85
CA VAL A 341 27.51 -13.89 46.65
C VAL A 341 27.51 -15.39 46.37
N LYS A 342 26.42 -15.99 45.87
CA LYS A 342 26.42 -17.41 45.43
C LYS A 342 26.75 -17.63 43.94
N SER A 343 26.76 -16.56 43.15
CA SER A 343 27.01 -16.61 41.69
C SER A 343 28.33 -15.95 41.28
N ILE A 344 28.94 -15.14 42.17
CA ILE A 344 30.31 -14.64 42.01
C ILE A 344 31.27 -15.81 42.24
N GLY A 345 31.42 -16.54 41.16
CA GLY A 345 32.34 -17.62 40.94
C GLY A 345 32.23 -17.94 39.46
N GLU A 346 32.59 -16.95 38.64
CA GLU A 346 32.98 -17.12 37.23
C GLU A 346 31.90 -17.31 36.16
N LEU A 347 30.64 -16.86 36.36
CA LEU A 347 29.76 -16.67 35.20
C LEU A 347 30.06 -15.30 34.60
N PRO A 348 30.66 -15.22 33.39
CA PRO A 348 30.89 -13.93 32.77
C PRO A 348 29.52 -13.30 32.48
N THR A 349 29.33 -12.03 32.83
CA THR A 349 28.19 -11.25 32.32
C THR A 349 28.38 -10.86 30.87
N THR A 350 29.18 -11.63 30.14
CA THR A 350 29.26 -11.53 28.70
C THR A 350 27.93 -12.04 28.18
N ASN A 351 27.22 -11.14 27.50
CA ASN A 351 26.18 -11.49 26.56
C ASN A 351 26.55 -12.80 25.84
N LEU A 352 25.61 -13.73 25.68
CA LEU A 352 25.79 -14.82 24.74
C LEU A 352 26.43 -14.25 23.47
N SER A 353 27.33 -15.01 22.84
CA SER A 353 27.74 -14.63 21.49
C SER A 353 26.47 -14.43 20.66
N GLY A 354 26.41 -13.37 19.85
CA GLY A 354 25.25 -13.12 18.98
C GLY A 354 24.90 -14.36 18.16
N HIS A 355 25.91 -15.19 17.88
CA HIS A 355 25.76 -16.51 17.30
C HIS A 355 24.94 -17.49 18.16
N ALA A 356 25.33 -17.75 19.40
CA ALA A 356 24.60 -18.65 20.29
C ALA A 356 23.16 -18.16 20.52
N GLN A 357 22.97 -16.84 20.59
CA GLN A 357 21.63 -16.26 20.69
C GLN A 357 20.79 -16.53 19.43
N SER A 358 21.35 -16.36 18.23
CA SER A 358 20.66 -16.66 16.96
C SER A 358 20.23 -18.12 16.83
N LEU A 359 21.06 -19.06 17.31
CA LEU A 359 20.76 -20.50 17.28
C LEU A 359 19.72 -20.93 18.30
N LEU A 360 19.56 -20.17 19.38
CA LEU A 360 18.67 -20.52 20.48
C LEU A 360 17.33 -19.74 20.47
N THR A 361 17.14 -18.78 19.54
CA THR A 361 15.90 -18.02 19.36
C THR A 361 15.09 -18.50 18.14
N GLY A 362 13.84 -18.92 18.34
CA GLY A 362 12.92 -19.33 17.26
C GLY A 362 12.48 -20.81 17.31
N VAL A 363 11.82 -21.30 16.27
CA VAL A 363 11.53 -22.74 16.09
C VAL A 363 12.80 -23.42 15.62
N LYS A 364 13.35 -24.34 16.41
CA LYS A 364 14.67 -24.92 16.19
C LYS A 364 14.61 -26.42 15.95
N THR A 365 15.48 -26.90 15.07
CA THR A 365 15.72 -28.33 14.95
C THR A 365 16.51 -28.82 16.16
N ASN A 366 16.51 -30.12 16.41
CA ASN A 366 17.32 -30.72 17.48
C ASN A 366 18.82 -30.46 17.28
N ASP A 367 19.26 -30.31 16.03
CA ASP A 367 20.67 -30.10 15.71
C ASP A 367 21.09 -28.65 15.95
N ASP A 368 20.23 -27.67 15.65
CA ASP A 368 20.44 -26.25 16.03
C ASP A 368 20.51 -26.08 17.56
N LEU A 369 19.66 -26.80 18.28
CA LEU A 369 19.67 -26.80 19.75
C LEU A 369 21.01 -27.29 20.31
N LYS A 370 21.59 -28.36 19.72
CA LYS A 370 22.89 -28.87 20.15
C LYS A 370 24.02 -27.89 19.88
N LEU A 371 24.06 -27.29 18.69
CA LEU A 371 25.05 -26.25 18.33
C LEU A 371 24.95 -25.05 19.28
N GLY A 372 23.74 -24.54 19.48
CA GLY A 372 23.46 -23.42 20.38
C GLY A 372 23.82 -23.73 21.84
N ASN A 373 23.38 -24.88 22.36
CA ASN A 373 23.67 -25.31 23.73
C ASN A 373 25.17 -25.59 23.94
N ARG A 374 25.90 -26.00 22.90
CA ARG A 374 27.35 -26.15 22.98
C ARG A 374 28.04 -24.80 23.17
N LEU A 375 27.70 -23.82 22.34
CA LEU A 375 28.23 -22.45 22.46
C LEU A 375 27.80 -21.78 23.77
N LEU A 376 26.60 -22.08 24.26
CA LEU A 376 26.12 -21.66 25.57
C LEU A 376 27.04 -22.16 26.68
N LEU A 377 27.34 -23.46 26.69
CA LEU A 377 28.21 -24.07 27.71
C LEU A 377 29.64 -23.56 27.62
N GLU A 378 30.16 -23.29 26.43
CA GLU A 378 31.47 -22.63 26.24
C GLU A 378 31.47 -21.21 26.82
N THR A 379 30.39 -20.46 26.63
CA THR A 379 30.25 -19.10 27.17
C THR A 379 30.13 -19.12 28.70
N VAL A 380 29.41 -20.10 29.26
CA VAL A 380 29.27 -20.26 30.71
C VAL A 380 30.56 -20.74 31.37
N PHE A 381 31.32 -21.59 30.69
CA PHE A 381 32.51 -22.26 31.24
C PHE A 381 33.78 -22.06 30.38
N PRO A 382 34.18 -20.82 30.06
CA PRO A 382 35.19 -20.53 29.02
C PRO A 382 36.61 -21.00 29.38
N LYS A 383 36.91 -21.18 30.68
CA LYS A 383 38.21 -21.68 31.17
C LYS A 383 38.22 -23.19 31.43
N ILE A 384 37.06 -23.84 31.34
CA ILE A 384 36.84 -25.24 31.71
C ILE A 384 36.53 -26.07 30.47
N ILE A 385 35.77 -25.51 29.51
CA ILE A 385 35.37 -26.15 28.26
C ILE A 385 36.18 -25.51 27.11
N SER A 386 36.72 -26.34 26.22
CA SER A 386 37.41 -25.88 25.02
C SER A 386 36.44 -25.25 24.00
N SER A 387 36.91 -24.26 23.24
CA SER A 387 36.16 -23.77 22.07
C SER A 387 35.92 -24.91 21.06
N SER A 388 34.71 -25.03 20.55
CA SER A 388 34.37 -25.92 19.42
C SER A 388 34.67 -25.28 18.07
N ASN A 389 34.95 -23.97 18.03
CA ASN A 389 35.16 -23.19 16.81
C ASN A 389 33.98 -23.27 15.82
N ILE A 390 32.74 -23.45 16.32
CA ILE A 390 31.54 -23.43 15.46
C ILE A 390 31.41 -22.04 14.82
N PRO A 391 31.42 -21.94 13.48
CA PRO A 391 31.33 -20.66 12.78
C PRO A 391 29.91 -20.10 12.81
N LEU A 392 29.79 -18.78 12.57
CA LEU A 392 28.51 -18.07 12.46
C LEU A 392 27.62 -18.68 11.37
N GLU A 393 26.33 -18.86 11.65
CA GLU A 393 25.37 -19.43 10.69
C GLU A 393 25.32 -18.61 9.39
N THR A 394 25.32 -17.28 9.47
CA THR A 394 25.37 -16.39 8.31
C THR A 394 26.63 -16.57 7.48
N GLN A 395 27.78 -16.78 8.13
CA GLN A 395 29.03 -17.07 7.44
C GLN A 395 28.98 -18.42 6.73
N VAL A 396 28.37 -19.44 7.34
CA VAL A 396 28.20 -20.77 6.74
C VAL A 396 27.25 -20.71 5.55
N ILE A 397 26.09 -20.05 5.69
CA ILE A 397 25.12 -19.85 4.60
C ILE A 397 25.81 -19.17 3.42
N LYS A 398 26.47 -18.03 3.67
CA LYS A 398 27.18 -17.29 2.63
C LYS A 398 28.22 -18.15 1.92
N THR A 399 29.07 -18.83 2.69
CA THR A 399 30.12 -19.71 2.14
C THR A 399 29.51 -20.85 1.32
N LEU A 400 28.41 -21.45 1.78
CA LEU A 400 27.71 -22.51 1.08
C LEU A 400 27.07 -22.01 -0.22
N VAL A 401 26.39 -20.86 -0.18
CA VAL A 401 25.76 -20.24 -1.36
C VAL A 401 26.82 -19.85 -2.38
N ASP A 402 27.91 -19.22 -1.96
CA ASP A 402 29.03 -18.87 -2.83
C ASP A 402 29.61 -20.11 -3.50
N PHE A 403 29.82 -21.20 -2.74
CA PHE A 403 30.27 -22.48 -3.27
C PHE A 403 29.30 -23.05 -4.30
N LEU A 404 28.01 -23.17 -3.96
CA LEU A 404 27.01 -23.73 -4.86
C LEU A 404 26.91 -22.91 -6.15
N ASN A 405 26.87 -21.57 -6.06
CA ASN A 405 26.77 -20.67 -7.21
C ASN A 405 28.02 -20.70 -8.10
N GLN A 406 29.22 -20.81 -7.53
CA GLN A 406 30.47 -20.73 -8.28
C GLN A 406 30.97 -22.08 -8.79
N LYS A 407 30.63 -23.19 -8.12
CA LYS A 407 31.19 -24.51 -8.41
C LYS A 407 30.17 -25.54 -8.87
N ILE A 408 28.95 -25.53 -8.33
CA ILE A 408 27.94 -26.54 -8.67
C ILE A 408 27.02 -26.07 -9.79
N LEU A 409 26.45 -24.86 -9.67
CA LEU A 409 25.53 -24.33 -10.68
C LEU A 409 26.10 -24.22 -12.10
N PRO A 410 27.37 -23.80 -12.33
CA PRO A 410 27.90 -23.68 -13.68
C PRO A 410 28.44 -25.00 -14.25
N LEU A 411 28.42 -26.10 -13.50
CA LEU A 411 29.04 -27.37 -13.88
C LEU A 411 28.17 -28.16 -14.86
N ASP A 412 28.71 -28.51 -16.03
CA ASP A 412 27.95 -29.23 -17.05
C ASP A 412 27.73 -30.70 -16.65
N GLU A 413 28.74 -31.29 -16.00
CA GLU A 413 28.78 -32.69 -15.56
C GLU A 413 27.90 -32.97 -14.34
N PHE A 414 27.35 -31.94 -13.67
CA PHE A 414 26.56 -32.11 -12.45
C PHE A 414 25.39 -33.10 -12.60
N TYR A 415 24.61 -33.00 -13.68
CA TYR A 415 23.51 -33.93 -13.94
C TYR A 415 24.01 -35.30 -14.41
N PRO A 416 24.86 -35.41 -15.46
CA PRO A 416 25.37 -36.71 -15.93
C PRO A 416 26.03 -37.56 -14.82
N ASP A 417 26.86 -36.96 -13.97
CA ASP A 417 27.58 -37.68 -12.91
C ASP A 417 26.65 -38.14 -11.78
N ASN A 418 25.46 -37.55 -11.66
CA ASN A 418 24.48 -37.83 -10.62
C ASN A 418 23.14 -38.33 -11.18
N GLN A 419 23.10 -38.79 -12.43
CA GLN A 419 21.85 -39.15 -13.11
C GLN A 419 21.02 -40.18 -12.34
N ASN A 420 21.68 -41.22 -11.82
CA ASN A 420 21.03 -42.28 -11.04
C ASN A 420 20.25 -41.74 -9.82
N TYR A 421 20.71 -40.64 -9.22
CA TYR A 421 20.02 -40.00 -8.10
C TYR A 421 18.75 -39.28 -8.57
N PHE A 422 18.83 -38.59 -9.72
CA PHE A 422 17.72 -37.80 -10.27
C PHE A 422 16.65 -38.63 -10.98
N ASP A 423 16.98 -39.81 -11.52
CA ASP A 423 16.02 -40.70 -12.20
C ASP A 423 14.87 -41.16 -11.26
N GLY A 424 15.10 -41.14 -9.95
CA GLY A 424 14.09 -41.47 -8.93
C GLY A 424 13.26 -40.28 -8.43
N LEU A 425 13.55 -39.05 -8.88
CA LEU A 425 12.91 -37.83 -8.41
C LEU A 425 11.90 -37.29 -9.43
N MET A 426 10.81 -36.70 -8.93
CA MET A 426 9.92 -35.92 -9.80
C MET A 426 10.53 -34.56 -10.06
N LEU A 427 11.05 -34.37 -11.28
CA LEU A 427 11.68 -33.13 -11.71
C LEU A 427 10.64 -32.14 -12.25
N PRO A 428 10.87 -30.82 -12.10
CA PRO A 428 10.08 -29.82 -12.80
C PRO A 428 10.20 -29.98 -14.32
N LEU A 429 9.10 -29.78 -15.05
CA LEU A 429 9.07 -29.86 -16.53
C LEU A 429 10.14 -28.99 -17.22
N GLU A 430 10.51 -27.87 -16.61
CA GLU A 430 11.60 -27.01 -17.11
C GLU A 430 12.97 -27.71 -17.00
N ALA A 431 13.24 -28.40 -15.90
CA ALA A 431 14.47 -29.16 -15.71
C ALA A 431 14.56 -30.32 -16.71
N GLU A 432 13.46 -31.05 -16.92
CA GLU A 432 13.37 -32.12 -17.93
C GLU A 432 13.68 -31.60 -19.33
N LYS A 433 13.08 -30.47 -19.74
CA LYS A 433 13.37 -29.83 -21.05
C LYS A 433 14.82 -29.39 -21.19
N LEU A 434 15.43 -28.89 -20.12
CA LEU A 434 16.85 -28.48 -20.12
C LEU A 434 17.79 -29.70 -20.15
N ILE A 435 17.36 -30.83 -19.59
CA ILE A 435 18.07 -32.13 -19.70
C ILE A 435 17.92 -32.71 -21.11
N GLU A 436 16.74 -32.71 -21.72
CA GLU A 436 16.55 -33.25 -23.07
C GLU A 436 17.39 -32.52 -24.14
N LYS A 437 17.74 -31.26 -23.88
CA LYS A 437 18.62 -30.45 -24.73
C LYS A 437 20.11 -30.84 -24.67
N LEU A 438 20.48 -31.92 -23.99
CA LEU A 438 21.87 -32.40 -23.86
C LEU A 438 22.65 -32.55 -25.20
N ALA A 439 21.98 -32.67 -26.34
CA ALA A 439 22.63 -32.70 -27.66
C ALA A 439 23.13 -31.32 -28.14
N GLU A 440 22.63 -30.22 -27.58
CA GLU A 440 23.03 -28.85 -27.86
C GLU A 440 23.78 -28.30 -26.64
N LYS A 441 24.92 -27.63 -26.86
CA LYS A 441 25.71 -27.05 -25.75
C LYS A 441 24.89 -25.96 -25.07
N LEU A 442 24.43 -26.21 -23.85
CA LEU A 442 23.68 -25.25 -23.04
C LEU A 442 24.52 -23.99 -22.78
N THR A 443 23.86 -22.83 -22.71
CA THR A 443 24.52 -21.60 -22.29
C THR A 443 24.82 -21.64 -20.79
N SER A 444 25.76 -20.82 -20.32
CA SER A 444 26.09 -20.71 -18.88
C SER A 444 24.85 -20.45 -18.01
N GLU A 445 23.94 -19.60 -18.48
CA GLU A 445 22.70 -19.26 -17.78
C GLU A 445 21.73 -20.45 -17.72
N GLN A 446 21.63 -21.22 -18.81
CA GLN A 446 20.81 -22.42 -18.86
C GLN A 446 21.36 -23.54 -17.96
N LEU A 447 22.69 -23.67 -17.86
CA LEU A 447 23.34 -24.61 -16.94
C LEU A 447 23.04 -24.25 -15.49
N LYS A 448 23.26 -22.98 -15.10
CA LYS A 448 22.92 -22.50 -13.76
C LYS A 448 21.46 -22.76 -13.43
N ARG A 449 20.55 -22.48 -14.36
CA ARG A 449 19.12 -22.71 -14.19
C ARG A 449 18.78 -24.20 -14.02
N ARG A 450 19.31 -25.07 -14.87
CA ARG A 450 19.12 -26.52 -14.78
C ARG A 450 19.57 -27.04 -13.41
N ASN A 451 20.80 -26.71 -13.03
CA ASN A 451 21.40 -27.21 -11.79
C ASN A 451 20.70 -26.63 -10.54
N ARG A 452 20.21 -25.38 -10.58
CA ARG A 452 19.39 -24.79 -9.51
C ARG A 452 18.10 -25.59 -9.30
N LEU A 453 17.38 -25.93 -10.37
CA LEU A 453 16.14 -26.71 -10.30
C LEU A 453 16.38 -28.14 -9.80
N LEU A 454 17.50 -28.75 -10.19
CA LEU A 454 17.92 -30.06 -9.69
C LEU A 454 18.20 -30.01 -8.18
N LEU A 455 18.92 -29.00 -7.69
CA LEU A 455 19.18 -28.82 -6.27
C LEU A 455 17.89 -28.59 -5.46
N GLU A 456 16.95 -27.80 -5.97
CA GLU A 456 15.63 -27.60 -5.34
C GLU A 456 14.84 -28.92 -5.23
N SER A 457 14.94 -29.77 -6.24
CA SER A 457 14.25 -31.06 -6.29
C SER A 457 14.91 -32.08 -5.37
N ALA A 458 16.24 -32.06 -5.26
CA ALA A 458 17.02 -32.92 -4.40
C ALA A 458 16.89 -32.56 -2.91
N TYR A 459 16.81 -31.26 -2.60
CA TYR A 459 16.85 -30.72 -1.24
C TYR A 459 15.65 -29.83 -0.89
N PRO A 460 14.40 -30.29 -1.08
CA PRO A 460 13.21 -29.43 -0.94
C PRO A 460 12.94 -28.95 0.50
N LEU A 461 13.57 -29.55 1.51
CA LEU A 461 13.46 -29.15 2.91
C LEU A 461 14.51 -28.10 3.32
N TYR A 462 15.54 -27.92 2.50
CA TYR A 462 16.72 -27.10 2.81
C TYR A 462 16.91 -25.96 1.83
N ILE A 463 16.35 -26.06 0.63
CA ILE A 463 16.49 -25.07 -0.42
C ILE A 463 15.09 -24.63 -0.84
N ASP A 464 14.82 -23.33 -0.69
CA ASP A 464 13.60 -22.73 -1.19
C ASP A 464 13.55 -22.74 -2.70
N LYS A 465 12.33 -22.96 -3.20
CA LYS A 465 12.09 -22.95 -4.63
C LYS A 465 12.29 -21.54 -5.12
N SER A 466 13.03 -21.41 -6.20
CA SER A 466 13.44 -20.10 -6.70
C SER A 466 12.25 -19.23 -7.15
N TYR A 467 11.05 -19.81 -7.36
CA TYR A 467 9.81 -19.10 -7.67
C TYR A 467 8.94 -18.75 -6.45
N ASP A 468 9.28 -19.20 -5.23
CA ASP A 468 8.46 -18.94 -4.04
C ASP A 468 8.30 -17.45 -3.70
N PRO A 469 9.34 -16.59 -3.76
CA PRO A 469 9.19 -15.14 -3.56
C PRO A 469 8.20 -14.51 -4.55
N TYR A 470 8.20 -15.02 -5.79
CA TYR A 470 7.29 -14.58 -6.84
C TYR A 470 5.86 -15.07 -6.59
N ARG A 471 5.69 -16.33 -6.16
CA ARG A 471 4.39 -16.90 -5.82
C ARG A 471 3.74 -16.15 -4.65
N GLU A 472 4.49 -15.83 -3.62
CA GLU A 472 3.99 -15.03 -2.49
C GLU A 472 3.63 -13.61 -2.93
N ARG A 473 4.41 -13.01 -3.83
CA ARG A 473 4.06 -11.73 -4.48
C ARG A 473 2.75 -11.78 -5.25
N LEU A 474 2.55 -12.80 -6.08
CA LEU A 474 1.30 -12.98 -6.80
C LEU A 474 0.11 -13.19 -5.86
N LYS A 475 0.25 -14.07 -4.85
CA LYS A 475 -0.80 -14.31 -3.85
C LYS A 475 -1.22 -13.02 -3.16
N ALA A 476 -0.26 -12.17 -2.80
CA ALA A 476 -0.56 -10.92 -2.16
C ALA A 476 -1.19 -9.89 -3.12
N LEU A 477 -0.71 -9.78 -4.36
CA LEU A 477 -1.35 -8.94 -5.37
C LEU A 477 -2.81 -9.36 -5.59
N ILE A 478 -3.08 -10.66 -5.71
CA ILE A 478 -4.46 -11.22 -5.78
C ILE A 478 -5.27 -10.78 -4.55
N LYS A 479 -4.71 -10.92 -3.35
CA LYS A 479 -5.38 -10.58 -2.10
C LYS A 479 -5.77 -9.10 -2.03
N VAL A 480 -4.91 -8.20 -2.52
CA VAL A 480 -5.22 -6.76 -2.57
C VAL A 480 -6.28 -6.45 -3.62
N ILE A 481 -6.17 -7.02 -4.82
CA ILE A 481 -7.16 -6.84 -5.90
C ILE A 481 -8.55 -7.26 -5.42
N ARG A 482 -8.66 -8.41 -4.73
CA ARG A 482 -9.92 -8.90 -4.14
C ARG A 482 -10.52 -7.99 -3.07
N ARG A 483 -9.73 -7.15 -2.42
CA ARG A 483 -10.18 -6.20 -1.39
C ARG A 483 -10.62 -4.85 -1.96
N GLY A 484 -10.35 -4.60 -3.25
CA GLY A 484 -10.60 -3.32 -3.90
C GLY A 484 -9.34 -2.47 -4.01
N ALA A 485 -8.69 -2.51 -5.17
CA ALA A 485 -7.44 -1.82 -5.43
C ALA A 485 -7.58 -0.35 -5.89
N ALA A 486 -8.79 0.10 -6.24
CA ALA A 486 -9.04 1.44 -6.80
C ALA A 486 -9.11 2.56 -5.75
N THR A 487 -8.82 2.26 -4.48
CA THR A 487 -8.78 3.26 -3.39
C THR A 487 -7.34 3.68 -3.12
N LYS A 488 -7.14 4.82 -2.42
CA LYS A 488 -5.80 5.25 -1.96
C LYS A 488 -5.04 4.15 -1.23
N GLU A 489 -5.70 3.51 -0.26
CA GLU A 489 -5.14 2.39 0.50
C GLU A 489 -4.91 1.18 -0.41
N GLY A 490 -5.84 0.89 -1.32
CA GLY A 490 -5.72 -0.21 -2.29
C GLY A 490 -4.53 -0.06 -3.25
N ILE A 491 -4.29 1.14 -3.77
CA ILE A 491 -3.12 1.45 -4.60
C ILE A 491 -1.86 1.28 -3.75
N ARG A 492 -1.82 1.83 -2.53
CA ARG A 492 -0.67 1.66 -1.63
C ARG A 492 -0.37 0.19 -1.36
N ASP A 493 -1.40 -0.59 -1.05
CA ASP A 493 -1.30 -2.02 -0.78
C ASP A 493 -0.85 -2.80 -2.01
N ILE A 494 -1.26 -2.41 -3.21
CA ILE A 494 -0.79 -3.03 -4.45
C ILE A 494 0.69 -2.76 -4.67
N VAL A 495 1.12 -1.50 -4.49
CA VAL A 495 2.52 -1.12 -4.63
C VAL A 495 3.37 -1.86 -3.59
N ALA A 496 2.88 -1.92 -2.35
CA ALA A 496 3.53 -2.63 -1.26
C ALA A 496 3.64 -4.14 -1.53
N ALA A 497 2.55 -4.78 -1.95
CA ALA A 497 2.57 -6.19 -2.35
C ALA A 497 3.56 -6.39 -3.51
N ASN A 498 3.55 -5.53 -4.51
CA ASN A 498 4.50 -5.65 -5.61
C ASN A 498 5.97 -5.60 -5.16
N LEU A 499 6.26 -4.90 -4.06
CA LEU A 499 7.58 -4.79 -3.43
C LEU A 499 7.86 -5.87 -2.38
N GLY A 500 7.03 -6.89 -2.21
CA GLY A 500 7.31 -7.94 -1.24
C GLY A 500 6.76 -7.69 0.17
N ILE A 501 5.91 -6.69 0.35
CA ILE A 501 5.40 -6.22 1.64
C ILE A 501 3.96 -6.71 1.81
N PHE A 502 3.78 -7.89 2.41
CA PHE A 502 2.51 -8.64 2.37
C PHE A 502 1.82 -8.80 3.72
N ASP A 503 2.60 -8.70 4.80
CA ASP A 503 2.14 -8.99 6.15
C ASP A 503 1.51 -7.75 6.81
N ASP A 504 0.74 -8.00 7.87
CA ASP A 504 0.15 -6.95 8.71
C ASP A 504 0.96 -6.75 10.01
N ASP A 505 2.20 -7.24 10.02
CA ASP A 505 3.14 -7.06 11.12
C ASP A 505 3.59 -5.59 11.25
N PRO A 506 4.15 -5.19 12.40
CA PRO A 506 4.57 -3.81 12.61
C PRO A 506 5.58 -3.32 11.57
N ALA A 507 6.48 -4.19 11.11
CA ALA A 507 7.50 -3.87 10.13
C ALA A 507 6.88 -3.58 8.75
N ALA A 508 5.99 -4.44 8.25
CA ALA A 508 5.30 -4.24 6.98
C ALA A 508 4.35 -3.03 7.02
N LYS A 509 3.68 -2.78 8.15
CA LYS A 509 2.88 -1.55 8.32
C LYS A 509 3.74 -0.30 8.27
N ASN A 510 4.91 -0.31 8.90
CA ASN A 510 5.84 0.81 8.85
C ASN A 510 6.40 0.99 7.44
N ALA A 511 6.74 -0.09 6.74
CA ALA A 511 7.18 -0.08 5.34
C ALA A 511 6.11 0.49 4.40
N LYS A 512 4.85 0.03 4.52
CA LYS A 512 3.71 0.55 3.74
C LYS A 512 3.52 2.05 3.92
N LYS A 513 3.69 2.58 5.14
CA LYS A 513 3.57 4.02 5.44
C LYS A 513 4.61 4.88 4.73
N GLN A 514 5.75 4.30 4.34
CA GLN A 514 6.77 5.03 3.58
C GLN A 514 6.34 5.27 2.12
N ILE A 515 5.39 4.49 1.59
CA ILE A 515 4.80 4.72 0.26
C ILE A 515 3.76 5.84 0.36
N LYS A 516 4.11 7.01 -0.19
CA LYS A 516 3.26 8.20 -0.16
C LYS A 516 2.37 8.23 -1.40
N ILE A 517 1.11 8.59 -1.19
CA ILE A 517 0.15 8.84 -2.28
C ILE A 517 -0.49 10.20 -2.02
N GLU A 518 -0.26 11.12 -2.94
CA GLU A 518 -0.86 12.45 -2.95
C GLU A 518 -1.95 12.48 -4.01
N GLU A 519 -3.12 13.03 -3.69
CA GLU A 519 -4.25 13.13 -4.61
C GLU A 519 -4.49 14.60 -4.96
N TYR A 520 -4.63 14.87 -6.24
CA TYR A 520 -4.92 16.16 -6.83
C TYR A 520 -6.30 16.09 -7.46
N ASN A 521 -7.22 16.89 -6.91
CA ASN A 521 -8.59 16.95 -7.38
C ASN A 521 -8.65 17.57 -8.79
N PRO A 522 -9.59 17.11 -9.65
CA PRO A 522 -9.83 17.74 -10.94
C PRO A 522 -10.24 19.20 -10.75
N VAL A 523 -9.54 20.10 -11.42
CA VAL A 523 -9.88 21.52 -11.53
C VAL A 523 -10.78 21.72 -12.74
N VAL A 524 -11.92 22.39 -12.53
CA VAL A 524 -12.83 22.80 -13.60
C VAL A 524 -12.41 24.18 -14.10
N GLU A 525 -11.95 24.25 -15.34
CA GLU A 525 -11.65 25.52 -16.02
C GLU A 525 -12.79 25.86 -16.98
N ASN A 526 -13.25 27.12 -17.00
CA ASN A 526 -14.22 27.57 -18.00
C ASN A 526 -13.47 28.09 -19.23
N THR A 527 -13.64 27.45 -20.37
CA THR A 527 -13.12 27.93 -21.65
C THR A 527 -14.25 28.58 -22.44
N SER A 528 -14.05 29.82 -22.89
CA SER A 528 -15.00 30.52 -23.75
C SER A 528 -14.43 30.71 -25.16
N TYR A 529 -15.26 30.40 -26.16
CA TYR A 529 -14.95 30.65 -27.56
C TYR A 529 -15.93 31.68 -28.09
N THR A 530 -15.42 32.78 -28.66
CA THR A 530 -16.25 33.80 -29.30
C THR A 530 -15.97 33.82 -30.79
N TRP A 531 -17.02 33.71 -31.60
CA TRP A 531 -16.91 33.81 -33.05
C TRP A 531 -17.92 34.80 -33.61
N VAL A 532 -17.53 35.57 -34.62
CA VAL A 532 -18.39 36.56 -35.28
C VAL A 532 -18.61 36.10 -36.72
N TYR A 533 -19.84 35.74 -37.03
CA TYR A 533 -20.29 35.39 -38.38
C TYR A 533 -20.63 36.68 -39.13
N GLY A 534 -20.01 36.96 -40.27
CA GLY A 534 -20.37 38.09 -41.12
C GLY A 534 -19.55 38.15 -42.40
N ASP A 535 -20.21 38.49 -43.52
CA ASP A 535 -19.64 38.62 -44.86
C ASP A 535 -18.35 39.45 -44.86
N SER A 536 -17.20 38.76 -44.97
CA SER A 536 -15.92 39.36 -45.31
C SER A 536 -15.88 39.56 -46.83
N ASN A 537 -16.22 40.79 -47.21
CA ASN A 537 -15.91 41.40 -48.50
C ASN A 537 -16.73 40.87 -49.69
N GLY A 538 -18.03 41.17 -49.74
CA GLY A 538 -18.64 41.87 -50.87
C GLY A 538 -18.50 41.26 -52.28
N ASN A 539 -18.14 39.99 -52.40
CA ASN A 539 -18.13 39.26 -53.66
C ASN A 539 -19.53 38.66 -53.86
N GLU A 540 -20.19 39.07 -54.94
CA GLU A 540 -21.59 38.73 -55.26
C GLU A 540 -21.78 37.26 -55.70
N ASP A 541 -20.74 36.43 -55.64
CA ASP A 541 -20.81 35.01 -55.97
C ASP A 541 -20.98 34.17 -54.69
N GLY A 542 -22.25 33.92 -54.33
CA GLY A 542 -22.73 32.75 -53.59
C GLY A 542 -22.00 32.31 -52.31
N LEU A 543 -22.59 32.64 -51.15
CA LEU A 543 -22.60 31.85 -49.89
C LEU A 543 -21.45 30.84 -49.70
N THR A 544 -20.22 31.31 -49.50
CA THR A 544 -19.15 30.46 -48.96
C THR A 544 -18.24 31.25 -48.04
N GLU A 545 -18.73 31.54 -46.84
CA GLU A 545 -17.82 31.64 -45.70
C GLU A 545 -17.92 30.41 -44.82
N PRO A 546 -16.78 29.91 -44.32
CA PRO A 546 -16.68 28.55 -43.85
C PRO A 546 -17.36 28.36 -42.50
N PRO A 547 -17.84 27.14 -42.21
CA PRO A 547 -18.18 26.75 -40.85
C PRO A 547 -17.04 27.07 -39.89
N TRP A 548 -17.36 27.54 -38.68
CA TRP A 548 -16.35 27.73 -37.66
C TRP A 548 -16.07 26.41 -36.95
N SER A 549 -14.83 26.23 -36.47
CA SER A 549 -14.41 25.03 -35.76
C SER A 549 -14.36 25.30 -34.25
N ILE A 550 -14.86 24.35 -33.46
CA ILE A 550 -14.77 24.34 -32.01
C ILE A 550 -14.07 23.06 -31.61
N SER A 551 -12.99 23.18 -30.85
CA SER A 551 -12.28 22.04 -30.30
C SER A 551 -12.85 21.72 -28.92
N ASN A 552 -13.27 20.47 -28.70
CA ASN A 552 -13.59 20.00 -27.36
C ASN A 552 -12.27 19.80 -26.60
N PRO A 553 -11.99 20.56 -25.53
CA PRO A 553 -10.75 20.43 -24.78
C PRO A 553 -10.68 19.17 -23.91
N ASN A 554 -11.76 18.38 -23.84
CA ASN A 554 -11.85 17.19 -22.99
C ASN A 554 -11.63 15.89 -23.79
N PRO A 555 -11.05 14.85 -23.17
CA PRO A 555 -10.85 13.52 -23.77
C PRO A 555 -12.13 12.66 -23.79
N ILE A 556 -13.29 13.26 -23.51
CA ILE A 556 -14.61 12.63 -23.60
C ILE A 556 -15.62 13.63 -24.19
N GLU A 557 -16.72 13.10 -24.73
CA GLU A 557 -17.83 13.93 -25.21
C GLU A 557 -18.35 14.82 -24.09
N THR A 558 -18.52 16.12 -24.37
CA THR A 558 -18.86 17.10 -23.33
C THR A 558 -20.07 17.93 -23.75
N ILE A 559 -21.05 18.07 -22.85
CA ILE A 559 -22.15 19.00 -23.03
C ILE A 559 -21.67 20.41 -22.64
N PRO A 560 -21.68 21.40 -23.56
CA PRO A 560 -21.42 22.79 -23.23
C PRO A 560 -22.30 23.26 -22.08
N SER A 561 -21.74 24.05 -21.16
CA SER A 561 -22.50 24.65 -20.06
C SER A 561 -23.52 25.67 -20.58
N PHE A 562 -23.15 26.42 -21.63
CA PHE A 562 -24.06 27.30 -22.36
C PHE A 562 -23.57 27.53 -23.79
N ILE A 563 -24.49 27.89 -24.68
CA ILE A 563 -24.21 28.50 -25.99
C ILE A 563 -25.02 29.78 -26.09
N ARG A 564 -24.38 30.92 -26.31
CA ARG A 564 -25.05 32.21 -26.52
C ARG A 564 -24.92 32.64 -27.96
N VAL A 565 -26.02 33.10 -28.54
CA VAL A 565 -26.07 33.71 -29.86
C VAL A 565 -26.60 35.12 -29.70
N ARG A 566 -25.76 36.11 -30.01
CA ARG A 566 -26.13 37.54 -30.05
C ARG A 566 -26.30 37.98 -31.50
N VAL A 567 -27.42 38.61 -31.80
CA VAL A 567 -27.67 39.17 -33.14
C VAL A 567 -26.98 40.52 -33.26
N LEU A 568 -25.99 40.63 -34.15
CA LEU A 568 -25.19 41.85 -34.33
C LEU A 568 -25.65 42.72 -35.51
N GLU A 569 -26.19 42.10 -36.57
CA GLU A 569 -26.65 42.82 -37.76
C GLU A 569 -27.73 42.02 -38.50
N LEU A 570 -28.72 42.75 -39.02
CA LEU A 570 -29.77 42.24 -39.90
C LEU A 570 -29.77 43.11 -41.16
N SER A 571 -29.10 42.68 -42.23
CA SER A 571 -29.00 43.50 -43.46
C SER A 571 -29.72 42.85 -44.65
N SER A 572 -30.87 43.43 -45.06
CA SER A 572 -31.37 43.21 -46.42
C SER A 572 -30.74 44.24 -47.35
N LYS A 573 -29.74 43.85 -48.15
CA LYS A 573 -29.34 44.63 -49.33
C LYS A 573 -30.60 44.83 -50.20
N GLY A 574 -31.12 46.07 -50.24
CA GLY A 574 -32.22 46.47 -51.12
C GLY A 574 -33.51 46.96 -50.45
N ILE A 575 -33.71 46.74 -49.14
CA ILE A 575 -34.87 47.27 -48.41
C ILE A 575 -34.38 47.74 -47.04
N LYS A 576 -34.17 49.04 -46.87
CA LYS A 576 -33.48 49.60 -45.70
C LYS A 576 -34.22 49.47 -44.36
N ASP A 577 -35.51 49.10 -44.34
CA ASP A 577 -36.34 49.27 -43.13
C ASP A 577 -37.33 48.12 -42.81
N ARG A 578 -37.15 46.88 -43.33
CA ARG A 578 -38.21 45.85 -43.20
C ARG A 578 -37.89 44.56 -42.45
N ILE A 579 -36.62 44.15 -42.29
CA ILE A 579 -36.30 42.96 -41.48
C ILE A 579 -36.12 43.37 -40.02
N ASN A 580 -37.10 43.05 -39.17
CA ASN A 580 -37.06 43.40 -37.74
C ASN A 580 -36.73 42.21 -36.81
N PHE A 581 -36.77 40.98 -37.31
CA PHE A 581 -36.63 39.78 -36.47
C PHE A 581 -36.03 38.57 -37.19
N ILE A 582 -35.35 37.72 -36.42
CA ILE A 582 -34.99 36.35 -36.78
C ILE A 582 -35.97 35.37 -36.11
N PHE A 583 -36.37 34.31 -36.81
CA PHE A 583 -37.14 33.20 -36.24
C PHE A 583 -36.49 31.84 -36.54
N LYS A 584 -36.79 30.87 -35.65
CA LYS A 584 -36.25 29.49 -35.69
C LYS A 584 -34.71 29.43 -35.87
N PRO A 585 -33.92 30.13 -35.04
CA PRO A 585 -32.47 29.97 -35.08
C PRO A 585 -32.10 28.54 -34.71
N TYR A 586 -31.17 27.96 -35.47
CA TYR A 586 -30.59 26.65 -35.17
C TYR A 586 -29.09 26.63 -35.47
N LEU A 587 -28.39 25.75 -34.76
CA LEU A 587 -26.98 25.47 -34.97
C LEU A 587 -26.84 24.04 -35.50
N LYS A 588 -26.12 23.85 -36.60
CA LYS A 588 -25.89 22.55 -37.20
C LYS A 588 -24.41 22.19 -37.17
N ASN A 589 -24.10 21.01 -36.63
CA ASN A 589 -22.78 20.41 -36.75
C ASN A 589 -22.68 19.76 -38.14
N LEU A 590 -21.71 20.21 -38.94
CA LEU A 590 -21.54 19.75 -40.32
C LEU A 590 -20.88 18.38 -40.44
N LYS A 591 -20.15 17.93 -39.41
CA LYS A 591 -19.50 16.61 -39.41
C LYS A 591 -20.52 15.52 -39.08
N THR A 592 -21.39 15.78 -38.11
CA THR A 592 -22.28 14.78 -37.50
C THR A 592 -23.73 14.93 -37.94
N ASN A 593 -24.07 16.02 -38.63
CA ASN A 593 -25.44 16.45 -38.92
C ASN A 593 -26.33 16.67 -37.69
N GLN A 594 -25.74 16.76 -36.49
CA GLN A 594 -26.47 17.09 -35.29
C GLN A 594 -26.96 18.54 -35.33
N VAL A 595 -28.18 18.78 -34.84
CA VAL A 595 -28.80 20.11 -34.83
C VAL A 595 -29.20 20.48 -33.41
N ILE A 596 -28.76 21.66 -32.97
CA ILE A 596 -29.27 22.34 -31.78
C ILE A 596 -30.34 23.30 -32.28
N GLU A 597 -31.59 22.88 -32.13
CA GLU A 597 -32.76 23.67 -32.47
C GLU A 597 -33.65 23.89 -31.25
N ILE A 598 -34.45 24.94 -31.35
CA ILE A 598 -35.51 25.24 -30.39
C ILE A 598 -36.68 24.31 -30.69
N ILE A 599 -37.00 23.44 -29.74
CA ILE A 599 -38.22 22.64 -29.73
C ILE A 599 -39.28 23.40 -28.94
N ASN A 600 -40.47 23.57 -29.52
CA ASN A 600 -41.60 24.18 -28.84
C ASN A 600 -42.78 23.20 -28.82
N ASP A 601 -43.38 23.02 -27.65
CA ASP A 601 -44.63 22.26 -27.46
C ASP A 601 -45.88 23.11 -27.74
N THR A 602 -45.71 24.43 -27.90
CA THR A 602 -46.76 25.40 -28.23
C THR A 602 -46.48 26.06 -29.59
N GLU A 603 -47.48 26.59 -30.29
CA GLU A 603 -47.29 27.15 -31.65
C GLU A 603 -46.47 28.48 -31.70
N GLY A 604 -45.84 28.88 -30.60
CA GLY A 604 -45.05 30.11 -30.50
C GLY A 604 -43.72 30.04 -31.26
N LYS A 605 -43.37 31.10 -32.03
CA LYS A 605 -42.02 31.26 -32.61
C LYS A 605 -41.20 32.23 -31.73
N ILE A 606 -39.99 31.84 -31.29
CA ILE A 606 -39.04 32.80 -30.70
C ILE A 606 -38.65 33.81 -31.78
N ARG A 607 -38.78 35.11 -31.44
CA ARG A 607 -38.40 36.24 -32.30
C ARG A 607 -37.23 36.96 -31.64
N LEU A 608 -36.11 37.05 -32.34
CA LEU A 608 -34.91 37.78 -31.88
C LEU A 608 -34.77 39.07 -32.68
N LYS A 609 -34.61 40.19 -31.99
CA LYS A 609 -34.27 41.50 -32.56
C LYS A 609 -32.75 41.68 -32.63
N LEU A 610 -32.34 42.80 -33.23
CA LEU A 610 -30.97 43.31 -33.08
C LEU A 610 -30.60 43.41 -31.60
N ASP A 611 -29.37 43.01 -31.27
CA ASP A 611 -28.78 42.95 -29.93
C ASP A 611 -29.40 41.94 -28.94
N ASP A 612 -30.45 41.21 -29.32
CA ASP A 612 -30.97 40.14 -28.48
C ASP A 612 -29.94 39.00 -28.34
N VAL A 613 -29.84 38.45 -27.13
CA VAL A 613 -29.00 37.30 -26.77
C VAL A 613 -29.90 36.10 -26.49
N LEU A 614 -29.80 35.09 -27.35
CA LEU A 614 -30.37 33.77 -27.13
C LEU A 614 -29.34 32.88 -26.44
N GLU A 615 -29.64 32.35 -25.25
CA GLU A 615 -28.80 31.39 -24.54
C GLU A 615 -29.48 30.01 -24.52
N PHE A 616 -28.78 29.02 -25.06
CA PHE A 616 -29.05 27.60 -24.85
C PHE A 616 -28.26 27.17 -23.61
N SER A 617 -28.95 26.81 -22.53
CA SER A 617 -28.31 26.29 -21.32
C SER A 617 -28.10 24.76 -21.43
N GLY A 618 -27.01 24.24 -20.86
CA GLY A 618 -26.68 22.81 -20.93
C GLY A 618 -27.69 21.88 -20.24
N ASP A 619 -28.59 22.42 -19.41
CA ASP A 619 -29.74 21.73 -18.81
C ASP A 619 -30.98 21.68 -19.74
N GLY A 620 -30.87 22.23 -20.95
CA GLY A 620 -31.93 22.26 -21.96
C GLY A 620 -32.80 23.53 -21.92
N ALA A 621 -32.62 24.41 -20.93
CA ALA A 621 -33.39 25.65 -20.83
C ALA A 621 -32.98 26.67 -21.91
N ILE A 622 -33.96 27.43 -22.41
CA ILE A 622 -33.72 28.54 -23.35
C ILE A 622 -33.96 29.86 -22.62
N LYS A 623 -33.00 30.78 -22.72
CA LYS A 623 -33.14 32.15 -22.21
C LYS A 623 -33.00 33.16 -23.33
N VAL A 624 -33.80 34.21 -23.29
CA VAL A 624 -33.66 35.38 -24.17
C VAL A 624 -33.37 36.58 -23.28
N ASN A 625 -32.24 37.24 -23.50
CA ASN A 625 -31.76 38.36 -22.68
C ASN A 625 -31.70 38.01 -21.18
N GLY A 626 -31.30 36.77 -20.87
CA GLY A 626 -31.18 36.27 -19.50
C GLY A 626 -32.48 35.80 -18.84
N THR A 627 -33.65 36.01 -19.46
CA THR A 627 -34.93 35.52 -18.93
C THR A 627 -35.29 34.16 -19.55
N VAL A 628 -35.58 33.17 -18.70
CA VAL A 628 -36.03 31.83 -19.13
C VAL A 628 -37.35 31.95 -19.91
N ARG A 629 -37.44 31.29 -21.06
CA ARG A 629 -38.66 31.23 -21.87
C ARG A 629 -39.37 29.91 -21.60
N GLU A 630 -40.44 29.97 -20.82
CA GLU A 630 -41.29 28.80 -20.54
C GLU A 630 -41.91 28.24 -21.83
N GLY A 631 -42.03 26.91 -21.91
CA GLY A 631 -42.55 26.19 -23.09
C GLY A 631 -41.52 25.93 -24.20
N PHE A 632 -40.33 26.53 -24.13
CA PHE A 632 -39.24 26.29 -25.08
C PHE A 632 -38.16 25.41 -24.45
N LYS A 633 -37.78 24.34 -25.15
CA LYS A 633 -36.64 23.48 -24.79
C LYS A 633 -35.68 23.41 -25.97
N CYS A 634 -34.41 23.16 -25.71
CA CYS A 634 -33.47 22.82 -26.77
C CYS A 634 -33.07 21.35 -26.68
N LYS A 635 -32.90 20.72 -27.84
CA LYS A 635 -32.20 19.43 -27.90
C LYS A 635 -30.71 19.72 -27.93
N PHE A 636 -30.09 19.72 -26.76
CA PHE A 636 -28.65 19.84 -26.66
C PHE A 636 -27.99 18.59 -27.22
N VAL A 637 -26.84 18.78 -27.88
CA VAL A 637 -26.05 17.67 -28.41
C VAL A 637 -24.63 17.81 -27.90
N PRO A 638 -24.01 16.74 -27.36
CA PRO A 638 -22.66 16.80 -26.83
C PRO A 638 -21.66 17.15 -27.93
N LEU A 639 -20.61 17.89 -27.57
CA LEU A 639 -19.44 18.09 -28.41
C LEU A 639 -18.62 16.81 -28.45
N GLU A 640 -18.37 16.29 -29.65
CA GLU A 640 -17.54 15.11 -29.87
C GLU A 640 -16.06 15.37 -29.53
N LEU A 641 -15.28 14.30 -29.51
CA LEU A 641 -13.83 14.34 -29.39
C LEU A 641 -13.19 15.09 -30.58
N GLY A 642 -12.29 16.03 -30.27
CA GLY A 642 -11.57 16.83 -31.26
C GLY A 642 -12.36 18.01 -31.82
N ASP A 643 -12.06 18.38 -33.08
CA ASP A 643 -12.66 19.54 -33.73
C ASP A 643 -14.05 19.22 -34.32
N SER A 644 -15.02 20.05 -33.97
CA SER A 644 -16.37 20.07 -34.54
C SER A 644 -16.59 21.32 -35.37
N ARG A 645 -17.15 21.17 -36.57
CA ARG A 645 -17.48 22.29 -37.47
C ARG A 645 -18.95 22.65 -37.37
N TRP A 646 -19.25 23.89 -37.04
CA TRP A 646 -20.60 24.38 -36.80
C TRP A 646 -21.01 25.46 -37.79
N TYR A 647 -22.31 25.49 -38.06
CA TYR A 647 -22.98 26.45 -38.93
C TYR A 647 -24.21 27.00 -38.21
N PHE A 648 -24.44 28.31 -38.29
CA PHE A 648 -25.63 28.97 -37.76
C PHE A 648 -26.56 29.29 -38.92
N ASP A 649 -27.83 29.00 -38.75
CA ASP A 649 -28.84 29.36 -39.73
C ASP A 649 -30.12 29.77 -39.02
N ALA A 650 -30.87 30.63 -39.69
CA ALA A 650 -32.14 31.09 -39.20
C ALA A 650 -32.97 31.68 -40.34
N PHE A 651 -34.27 31.79 -40.10
CA PHE A 651 -35.16 32.43 -41.03
C PHE A 651 -35.34 33.91 -40.67
N THR A 652 -35.40 34.76 -41.69
CA THR A 652 -35.73 36.19 -41.54
C THR A 652 -37.11 36.46 -42.10
N GLY A 653 -37.80 37.44 -41.54
CA GLY A 653 -39.11 37.80 -42.04
C GLY A 653 -39.70 39.05 -41.42
N GLU A 654 -40.63 39.64 -42.16
CA GLU A 654 -41.46 40.74 -41.67
C GLU A 654 -42.51 40.17 -40.69
N PRO A 655 -42.83 40.87 -39.59
CA PRO A 655 -44.05 40.56 -38.87
C PRO A 655 -45.22 40.76 -39.83
N GLY A 656 -45.96 39.68 -40.15
CA GLY A 656 -47.21 39.80 -40.89
C GLY A 656 -48.08 40.86 -40.22
N ALA A 657 -48.61 41.80 -41.02
CA ALA A 657 -49.39 42.91 -40.49
C ALA A 657 -50.49 42.38 -39.57
N ILE A 658 -50.43 42.73 -38.28
CA ILE A 658 -51.49 42.41 -37.34
C ILE A 658 -52.59 43.43 -37.61
N PHE A 659 -53.66 42.99 -38.25
CA PHE A 659 -54.84 43.83 -38.46
C PHE A 659 -55.58 43.95 -37.12
N ASP A 660 -55.60 45.15 -36.53
CA ASP A 660 -56.37 45.42 -35.32
C ASP A 660 -57.87 45.46 -35.66
N ARG A 661 -58.54 44.32 -35.47
CA ARG A 661 -60.00 44.23 -35.65
C ARG A 661 -60.78 45.14 -34.68
N GLY A 662 -60.16 45.67 -33.63
CA GLY A 662 -60.83 46.56 -32.67
C GLY A 662 -61.17 47.96 -33.21
N ILE A 663 -60.51 48.40 -34.29
CA ILE A 663 -60.72 49.74 -34.88
C ILE A 663 -61.71 49.69 -36.06
N PHE A 664 -62.04 48.50 -36.56
CA PHE A 664 -62.94 48.33 -37.71
C PHE A 664 -64.24 47.62 -37.28
N ASP A 665 -65.25 48.43 -36.96
CA ASP A 665 -66.58 47.94 -36.62
C ASP A 665 -67.31 47.42 -37.87
N VAL A 666 -67.15 46.14 -38.14
CA VAL A 666 -67.78 45.44 -39.26
C VAL A 666 -69.31 45.40 -39.11
N SER A 667 -69.87 45.69 -37.93
CA SER A 667 -71.33 45.74 -37.71
C SER A 667 -72.00 46.95 -38.37
N ARG A 668 -71.23 47.93 -38.85
CA ARG A 668 -71.74 49.07 -39.64
C ARG A 668 -71.94 48.76 -41.12
N PHE A 669 -71.51 47.59 -41.57
CA PHE A 669 -71.70 47.14 -42.95
C PHE A 669 -72.73 46.01 -42.93
N ASP A 670 -73.98 46.35 -43.26
CA ASP A 670 -75.08 45.40 -43.29
C ASP A 670 -74.78 44.26 -44.28
N ASN A 671 -74.84 43.04 -43.74
CA ASN A 671 -74.88 41.80 -44.50
C ASN A 671 -76.12 41.77 -45.40
N LYS A 672 -75.94 42.11 -46.69
CA LYS A 672 -76.55 41.49 -47.88
C LYS A 672 -76.28 42.37 -49.11
N LEU A 673 -75.23 42.05 -49.87
CA LEU A 673 -75.02 42.60 -51.21
C LEU A 673 -75.62 41.65 -52.24
N ASP A 674 -76.95 41.67 -52.34
CA ASP A 674 -77.66 41.28 -53.56
C ASP A 674 -78.37 42.54 -54.08
N GLY A 675 -77.92 43.05 -55.23
CA GLY A 675 -78.68 44.01 -56.03
C GLY A 675 -78.35 45.49 -55.83
N TYR A 676 -78.01 46.13 -56.94
CA TYR A 676 -77.85 47.56 -57.16
C TYR A 676 -78.77 48.48 -56.33
N ALA A 677 -78.18 49.40 -55.56
CA ALA A 677 -78.85 50.62 -55.12
C ALA A 677 -77.86 51.81 -55.10
N ARG A 678 -78.19 52.83 -55.90
CA ARG A 678 -77.64 54.19 -55.81
C ARG A 678 -78.11 54.82 -54.50
N LEU A 679 -77.19 55.42 -53.75
CA LEU A 679 -77.48 56.30 -52.62
C LEU A 679 -77.25 57.75 -53.05
N ASP A 680 -78.35 58.50 -53.21
CA ASP A 680 -78.32 59.96 -53.19
C ASP A 680 -78.16 60.43 -51.74
N ALA A 681 -77.18 61.31 -51.50
CA ALA A 681 -76.89 61.83 -50.16
C ALA A 681 -77.70 63.12 -49.88
N PRO A 682 -78.34 63.25 -48.70
CA PRO A 682 -78.82 64.55 -48.22
C PRO A 682 -77.64 65.43 -47.79
N SER A 683 -77.72 66.69 -48.20
CA SER A 683 -76.78 67.79 -47.96
C SER A 683 -76.35 67.95 -46.50
N GLY A 684 -75.04 68.01 -46.23
CA GLY A 684 -74.55 68.52 -44.94
C GLY A 684 -73.06 68.39 -44.58
N TYR A 685 -72.25 67.55 -45.22
CA TYR A 685 -70.81 67.44 -44.91
C TYR A 685 -69.95 67.34 -46.18
N PRO A 686 -68.76 67.96 -46.20
CA PRO A 686 -67.83 67.86 -47.33
C PRO A 686 -67.30 66.43 -47.45
N GLY A 687 -67.45 65.85 -48.65
CA GLY A 687 -67.18 64.45 -48.94
C GLY A 687 -65.70 64.08 -48.86
N ALA A 688 -65.43 62.95 -48.19
CA ALA A 688 -64.26 62.13 -48.49
C ALA A 688 -64.63 61.20 -49.66
N ILE A 689 -64.10 61.50 -50.84
CA ILE A 689 -64.21 60.64 -52.02
C ILE A 689 -63.22 59.49 -51.80
N PHE A 690 -63.73 58.29 -51.49
CA PHE A 690 -62.92 57.08 -51.56
C PHE A 690 -62.97 56.54 -52.99
N ASP A 691 -61.82 56.59 -53.66
CA ASP A 691 -61.64 56.04 -55.00
C ASP A 691 -61.67 54.50 -54.95
N ARG A 692 -62.70 53.92 -55.56
CA ARG A 692 -62.98 52.47 -55.53
C ARG A 692 -62.03 51.67 -56.43
N GLY A 693 -61.11 52.32 -57.15
CA GLY A 693 -60.13 51.67 -58.01
C GLY A 693 -58.89 51.09 -57.31
N VAL A 694 -58.67 51.36 -56.01
CA VAL A 694 -57.43 50.99 -55.31
C VAL A 694 -57.61 49.87 -54.27
N PHE A 695 -58.83 49.42 -54.01
CA PHE A 695 -59.13 48.40 -53.01
C PHE A 695 -59.70 47.13 -53.64
N ASP A 696 -58.82 46.17 -53.93
CA ASP A 696 -59.20 44.83 -54.37
C ASP A 696 -59.64 43.98 -53.17
N ILE A 697 -60.95 43.81 -53.03
CA ILE A 697 -61.59 43.05 -51.95
C ILE A 697 -61.38 41.54 -52.13
N SER A 698 -60.98 41.05 -53.32
CA SER A 698 -60.72 39.62 -53.55
C SER A 698 -59.55 39.06 -52.73
N ARG A 699 -58.73 39.92 -52.11
CA ARG A 699 -57.69 39.52 -51.14
C ARG A 699 -58.22 39.19 -49.73
N PHE A 700 -59.50 39.44 -49.45
CA PHE A 700 -60.04 39.41 -48.08
C PHE A 700 -61.14 38.36 -47.84
N ASP A 701 -61.61 37.65 -48.88
CA ASP A 701 -62.74 36.70 -48.80
C ASP A 701 -62.32 35.22 -48.70
N ASN A 702 -61.32 34.87 -47.89
CA ASN A 702 -61.11 33.47 -47.51
C ASN A 702 -61.14 33.28 -45.97
N PRO A 703 -62.31 32.97 -45.38
CA PRO A 703 -62.49 32.94 -43.94
C PRO A 703 -62.05 31.61 -43.26
N TYR A 704 -61.39 30.70 -43.97
CA TYR A 704 -60.83 29.47 -43.38
C TYR A 704 -59.43 29.21 -43.93
N ASP A 705 -58.47 29.00 -43.02
CA ASP A 705 -57.09 28.56 -43.22
C ASP A 705 -56.14 29.45 -44.05
N SER A 706 -55.45 30.38 -43.38
CA SER A 706 -53.99 30.50 -43.41
C SER A 706 -53.53 31.75 -42.66
N TYR A 707 -52.63 31.58 -41.69
CA TYR A 707 -51.69 32.63 -41.33
C TYR A 707 -50.98 33.07 -42.62
N ALA A 708 -51.41 34.19 -43.20
CA ALA A 708 -50.85 34.74 -44.42
C ALA A 708 -49.33 34.86 -44.29
N GLY A 709 -48.64 34.21 -45.23
CA GLY A 709 -47.23 33.87 -45.22
C GLY A 709 -46.30 34.99 -44.76
N ILE A 710 -45.53 34.69 -43.71
CA ILE A 710 -44.13 35.11 -43.73
C ILE A 710 -43.55 34.43 -44.98
N GLN A 711 -43.09 35.20 -45.97
CA GLN A 711 -42.21 34.61 -46.98
C GLN A 711 -40.94 34.20 -46.23
N GLU A 712 -40.88 32.93 -45.81
CA GLU A 712 -39.71 32.35 -45.16
C GLU A 712 -38.59 32.32 -46.20
N GLN A 713 -37.86 33.42 -46.32
CA GLN A 713 -36.59 33.44 -47.04
C GLN A 713 -35.52 33.00 -46.04
N GLN A 714 -34.70 32.02 -46.42
CA GLN A 714 -33.48 31.73 -45.66
C GLN A 714 -32.69 33.03 -45.53
N GLY A 715 -32.33 33.38 -44.31
CA GLY A 715 -31.74 34.68 -44.00
C GLY A 715 -30.40 34.85 -44.70
N LYS A 716 -30.38 35.54 -45.84
CA LYS A 716 -29.15 36.02 -46.45
C LYS A 716 -28.71 37.28 -45.67
N ASN A 717 -27.47 37.29 -45.19
CA ASN A 717 -26.80 38.40 -44.47
C ASN A 717 -27.27 38.66 -43.01
N ILE A 718 -27.18 37.65 -42.16
CA ILE A 718 -27.28 37.85 -40.70
C ILE A 718 -25.87 37.87 -40.12
N LYS A 719 -25.56 38.86 -39.28
CA LYS A 719 -24.33 38.85 -38.48
C LYS A 719 -24.64 38.40 -37.06
N VAL A 720 -24.00 37.34 -36.58
CA VAL A 720 -24.18 36.85 -35.21
C VAL A 720 -22.84 36.68 -34.50
N GLN A 721 -22.84 36.91 -33.19
CA GLN A 721 -21.77 36.50 -32.30
C GLN A 721 -22.20 35.24 -31.55
N VAL A 722 -21.42 34.17 -31.67
CA VAL A 722 -21.67 32.92 -30.96
C VAL A 722 -20.61 32.75 -29.87
N GLU A 723 -21.04 32.57 -28.63
CA GLU A 723 -20.20 32.29 -27.47
C GLU A 723 -20.48 30.88 -26.95
N TRP A 724 -19.45 30.05 -26.79
CA TRP A 724 -19.57 28.72 -26.20
C TRP A 724 -18.89 28.69 -24.83
N GLY A 725 -19.60 28.25 -23.79
CA GLY A 725 -19.04 28.00 -22.47
C GLY A 725 -18.79 26.52 -22.26
N ILE A 726 -17.55 26.07 -22.35
CA ILE A 726 -17.16 24.66 -22.15
C ILE A 726 -16.41 24.52 -20.84
N LYS A 727 -16.83 23.58 -20.00
CA LYS A 727 -16.09 23.19 -18.79
C LYS A 727 -14.99 22.22 -19.20
N LYS A 728 -13.74 22.69 -19.15
CA LYS A 728 -12.56 21.86 -19.31
C LYS A 728 -12.31 21.11 -18.00
N LEU A 729 -12.32 19.78 -18.10
CA LEU A 729 -12.02 18.87 -17.01
C LEU A 729 -10.53 18.57 -17.05
N THR A 730 -9.78 19.02 -16.05
CA THR A 730 -8.44 18.46 -15.84
C THR A 730 -8.60 17.07 -15.20
N PRO A 731 -7.91 16.03 -15.69
CA PRO A 731 -7.98 14.72 -15.08
C PRO A 731 -7.52 14.81 -13.62
N GLY A 732 -8.22 14.12 -12.71
CA GLY A 732 -7.69 13.92 -11.37
C GLY A 732 -6.33 13.25 -11.46
N MET A 733 -5.38 13.65 -10.62
CA MET A 733 -4.03 13.08 -10.64
C MET A 733 -3.71 12.52 -9.26
N PHE A 734 -2.99 11.41 -9.19
CA PHE A 734 -2.30 11.06 -7.96
C PHE A 734 -0.81 10.80 -8.22
N HIS A 735 -0.01 11.18 -7.24
CA HIS A 735 1.43 11.01 -7.25
C HIS A 735 1.80 9.95 -6.22
N VAL A 736 2.36 8.85 -6.70
CA VAL A 736 2.86 7.75 -5.88
C VAL A 736 4.36 7.89 -5.73
N THR A 737 4.83 8.16 -4.52
CA THR A 737 6.27 8.19 -4.21
C THR A 737 6.68 6.90 -3.51
N VAL A 738 7.60 6.18 -4.13
CA VAL A 738 8.09 4.88 -3.68
C VAL A 738 9.55 4.99 -3.23
N PRO A 739 9.87 4.75 -1.95
CA PRO A 739 11.26 4.71 -1.51
C PRO A 739 12.06 3.63 -2.23
N TRP A 740 13.30 3.95 -2.58
CA TRP A 740 14.23 3.01 -3.20
C TRP A 740 14.76 1.98 -2.21
N ASN A 741 14.93 2.38 -0.95
CA ASN A 741 15.36 1.50 0.11
C ASN A 741 14.26 1.41 1.16
N ILE A 742 13.59 0.27 1.22
CA ILE A 742 12.68 -0.10 2.31
C ILE A 742 13.37 -1.25 3.06
N PRO A 743 14.00 -0.97 4.22
CA PRO A 743 14.81 -1.93 4.95
C PRO A 743 14.09 -3.26 5.20
N GLY A 744 14.77 -4.37 4.93
CA GLY A 744 14.24 -5.74 5.09
C GLY A 744 13.21 -6.19 4.04
N PHE A 745 12.80 -5.32 3.11
CA PHE A 745 11.83 -5.69 2.06
C PHE A 745 12.41 -5.59 0.65
N THR A 746 13.09 -4.49 0.31
CA THR A 746 13.52 -4.25 -1.08
C THR A 746 14.92 -4.76 -1.39
N GLU A 747 15.72 -5.08 -0.37
CA GLU A 747 17.09 -5.61 -0.50
C GLU A 747 17.17 -6.96 -1.23
N LYS A 748 16.07 -7.73 -1.20
CA LYS A 748 16.00 -9.07 -1.83
C LYS A 748 15.90 -9.03 -3.36
N TYR A 749 15.65 -7.87 -3.97
CA TYR A 749 15.58 -7.70 -5.41
C TYR A 749 16.91 -7.12 -5.92
N ALA A 750 17.69 -7.91 -6.66
CA ALA A 750 18.91 -7.43 -7.29
C ALA A 750 18.59 -6.48 -8.46
N GLU A 751 19.56 -5.64 -8.86
CA GLU A 751 19.52 -4.80 -10.08
C GLU A 751 19.58 -5.67 -11.36
N GLY A 752 18.57 -6.50 -11.57
CA GLY A 752 18.32 -7.18 -12.83
C GLY A 752 17.49 -6.32 -13.78
N GLN A 753 17.41 -6.73 -15.05
CA GLN A 753 16.63 -6.03 -16.07
C GLN A 753 15.12 -5.91 -15.73
N ASP A 754 14.56 -6.86 -14.97
CA ASP A 754 13.12 -6.93 -14.61
C ASP A 754 12.86 -6.73 -13.11
N HIS A 755 13.27 -5.58 -12.57
CA HIS A 755 13.04 -5.21 -11.16
C HIS A 755 11.54 -4.97 -10.87
N PRO A 756 10.95 -5.39 -9.71
CA PRO A 756 9.52 -5.18 -9.41
C PRO A 756 9.01 -3.75 -9.62
N ARG A 757 9.89 -2.76 -9.38
CA ARG A 757 9.65 -1.34 -9.66
C ARG A 757 9.22 -1.05 -11.10
N SER A 758 9.84 -1.69 -12.09
CA SER A 758 9.45 -1.52 -13.51
C SER A 758 7.98 -1.84 -13.76
N GLN A 759 7.37 -2.70 -12.94
CA GLN A 759 6.00 -3.16 -13.09
C GLN A 759 5.00 -2.26 -12.35
N ILE A 760 5.44 -1.45 -11.37
CA ILE A 760 4.53 -0.66 -10.51
C ILE A 760 3.65 0.26 -11.36
N SER A 761 4.21 0.96 -12.37
CA SER A 761 3.44 1.84 -13.25
C SER A 761 2.33 1.09 -13.97
N ALA A 762 2.66 -0.01 -14.66
CA ALA A 762 1.67 -0.81 -15.38
C ALA A 762 0.57 -1.38 -14.47
N ILE A 763 0.91 -1.69 -13.21
CA ILE A 763 -0.05 -2.22 -12.24
C ILE A 763 -0.97 -1.12 -11.73
N VAL A 764 -0.42 0.03 -11.36
CA VAL A 764 -1.17 1.20 -10.88
C VAL A 764 -2.12 1.73 -11.96
N ASP A 765 -1.67 1.79 -13.21
CA ASP A 765 -2.50 2.25 -14.33
C ASP A 765 -3.71 1.36 -14.62
N ARG A 766 -3.67 0.09 -14.21
CA ARG A 766 -4.80 -0.85 -14.37
C ARG A 766 -5.81 -0.81 -13.25
N VAL A 767 -5.40 -0.38 -12.06
CA VAL A 767 -6.28 -0.39 -10.88
C VAL A 767 -6.86 0.98 -10.55
N LYS A 768 -6.26 2.04 -11.08
CA LYS A 768 -6.81 3.40 -10.95
C LYS A 768 -8.16 3.51 -11.65
N ALA A 769 -8.98 4.45 -11.19
CA ALA A 769 -10.23 4.78 -11.86
C ALA A 769 -9.98 5.38 -13.26
N ALA A 770 -10.89 5.12 -14.20
CA ALA A 770 -10.85 5.69 -15.53
C ALA A 770 -10.81 7.23 -15.48
N GLY A 771 -9.98 7.87 -16.31
CA GLY A 771 -9.83 9.32 -16.34
C GLY A 771 -8.90 9.91 -15.26
N VAL A 772 -8.31 9.08 -14.40
CA VAL A 772 -7.32 9.52 -13.40
C VAL A 772 -5.90 9.31 -13.93
N ARG A 773 -5.02 10.30 -13.76
CA ARG A 773 -3.59 10.20 -14.11
C ARG A 773 -2.79 9.74 -12.89
N ALA A 774 -1.81 8.86 -13.12
CA ALA A 774 -0.90 8.37 -12.10
C ALA A 774 0.51 8.83 -12.46
N VAL A 775 1.24 9.40 -11.50
CA VAL A 775 2.67 9.66 -11.63
C VAL A 775 3.38 8.81 -10.59
N ILE A 776 4.41 8.08 -11.00
CA ILE A 776 5.23 7.28 -10.08
C ILE A 776 6.61 7.90 -10.00
N SER A 777 7.02 8.24 -8.78
CA SER A 777 8.37 8.69 -8.46
C SER A 777 9.07 7.67 -7.57
N TYR A 778 10.38 7.55 -7.78
CA TYR A 778 11.25 6.79 -6.91
C TYR A 778 12.11 7.76 -6.11
N GLN A 779 12.14 7.56 -4.79
CA GLN A 779 12.87 8.42 -3.86
C GLN A 779 14.04 7.64 -3.27
N TYR A 780 15.27 8.04 -3.58
CA TYR A 780 16.47 7.53 -2.90
C TYR A 780 16.92 8.56 -1.88
N GLN A 781 16.90 8.16 -0.60
CA GLN A 781 17.51 8.93 0.47
C GLN A 781 18.90 8.34 0.70
N PHE A 782 19.93 9.17 0.53
CA PHE A 782 21.27 8.76 0.92
C PHE A 782 21.29 8.60 2.43
N PRO A 783 21.81 7.47 2.96
CA PRO A 783 22.04 7.39 4.40
C PRO A 783 22.90 8.59 4.81
N PRO A 784 22.63 9.24 5.96
CA PRO A 784 23.42 10.35 6.42
C PRO A 784 24.89 9.90 6.49
N GLU A 785 25.74 10.53 5.69
CA GLU A 785 27.17 10.29 5.75
C GLU A 785 27.66 10.85 7.08
N THR A 786 27.90 9.98 8.06
CA THR A 786 28.66 10.36 9.25
C THR A 786 30.11 10.51 8.81
N HIS A 787 30.47 11.73 8.40
CA HIS A 787 31.86 12.11 8.28
C HIS A 787 32.44 12.16 9.70
N ASP A 788 33.12 11.10 10.10
CA ASP A 788 34.01 11.17 11.25
C ASP A 788 35.18 12.07 10.82
N ILE A 789 35.19 13.32 11.26
CA ILE A 789 36.29 14.27 10.98
C ILE A 789 37.60 13.76 11.62
N GLU A 790 37.55 12.69 12.43
CA GLU A 790 38.70 11.97 12.97
C GLU A 790 39.38 10.98 11.99
N ASP A 791 38.96 10.92 10.72
CA ASP A 791 39.75 10.25 9.68
C ASP A 791 41.05 11.02 9.44
N ASN A 792 41.99 10.79 10.38
CA ASN A 792 43.35 11.24 10.35
C ASN A 792 43.95 10.73 9.05
N LEU A 793 44.17 11.64 8.11
CA LEU A 793 44.88 11.40 6.87
C LEU A 793 46.31 10.95 7.22
N LYS A 794 46.50 9.66 7.46
CA LYS A 794 47.82 9.04 7.63
C LYS A 794 48.47 8.98 6.26
N LEU A 795 49.20 10.04 5.93
CA LEU A 795 50.21 10.00 4.88
C LEU A 795 51.31 9.03 5.31
N ASP A 796 51.26 7.81 4.78
CA ASP A 796 52.31 6.83 4.96
C ASP A 796 53.46 7.17 3.98
N GLY A 797 54.40 7.99 4.45
CA GLY A 797 55.60 8.38 3.71
C GLY A 797 56.38 9.51 4.38
N GLU A 798 57.70 9.33 4.53
CA GLU A 798 58.63 10.37 5.00
C GLU A 798 58.73 11.51 3.97
N ILE A 799 57.79 12.46 3.98
CA ILE A 799 57.94 13.71 3.23
C ILE A 799 58.01 14.85 4.22
N ARG A 800 59.23 15.34 4.45
CA ARG A 800 59.49 16.58 5.19
C ARG A 800 59.11 17.77 4.32
N TYR A 801 57.95 18.38 4.58
CA TYR A 801 57.73 19.77 4.17
C TYR A 801 58.07 20.68 5.34
N GLN A 802 59.07 21.53 5.14
CA GLN A 802 59.36 22.66 6.00
C GLN A 802 58.55 23.84 5.46
N GLU A 803 57.32 24.01 5.94
CA GLU A 803 56.51 25.17 5.60
C GLU A 803 57.00 26.37 6.44
N VAL A 804 57.86 27.18 5.84
CA VAL A 804 58.28 28.46 6.42
C VAL A 804 57.20 29.49 6.07
N GLN A 805 56.26 29.73 6.98
CA GLN A 805 55.46 30.95 6.95
C GLN A 805 56.09 32.00 7.87
N PRO A 806 56.48 33.18 7.36
CA PRO A 806 56.86 34.29 8.22
C PRO A 806 55.59 34.95 8.77
N GLN A 807 55.17 34.57 9.97
CA GLN A 807 54.19 35.34 10.73
C GLN A 807 54.92 36.42 11.55
N SER A 808 54.95 37.64 11.01
CA SER A 808 54.90 38.83 11.85
C SER A 808 53.44 39.21 11.98
N ASP A 809 52.82 38.84 13.10
CA ASP A 809 52.11 39.81 13.93
C ASP A 809 51.56 39.12 15.17
N SER A 810 52.03 39.64 16.30
CA SER A 810 51.64 39.38 17.66
C SER A 810 50.16 39.68 17.90
N ASN A 811 49.54 38.85 18.75
CA ASN A 811 48.24 39.02 19.43
C ASN A 811 47.02 38.37 18.77
N PHE A 812 46.99 37.03 18.75
CA PHE A 812 45.74 36.30 18.97
C PHE A 812 46.01 35.11 19.90
N ALA A 813 45.74 35.30 21.18
CA ALA A 813 45.51 34.20 22.10
C ALA A 813 44.02 33.82 21.96
N MET A 814 43.74 32.77 21.21
CA MET A 814 42.46 32.06 21.27
C MET A 814 42.77 30.62 21.71
N ASP A 815 42.76 30.40 23.01
CA ASP A 815 42.44 29.08 23.53
C ASP A 815 40.94 28.87 23.26
N SER A 816 40.67 28.11 22.21
CA SER A 816 39.36 27.58 21.87
C SER A 816 39.48 26.05 21.85
N GLU A 817 39.47 25.43 23.04
CA GLU A 817 38.97 24.07 23.18
C GLU A 817 37.45 24.10 22.93
N ASN A 818 37.06 24.13 21.66
CA ASN A 818 35.71 23.77 21.26
C ASN A 818 35.77 22.35 20.72
N SER A 819 35.57 21.36 21.60
CA SER A 819 35.17 19.99 21.26
C SER A 819 33.72 19.94 20.80
N LEU A 820 33.34 20.85 19.89
CA LEU A 820 32.08 20.76 19.19
C LEU A 820 32.27 19.79 18.03
N THR A 821 31.98 18.52 18.28
CA THR A 821 31.48 17.62 17.23
C THR A 821 30.21 18.25 16.67
N GLU A 822 30.36 19.15 15.70
CA GLU A 822 29.26 19.53 14.84
C GLU A 822 28.98 18.34 13.92
N VAL A 823 28.02 17.52 14.33
CA VAL A 823 27.39 16.56 13.42
C VAL A 823 26.61 17.39 12.41
N GLN A 824 27.21 17.63 11.24
CA GLN A 824 26.47 18.15 10.10
C GLN A 824 25.66 16.99 9.50
N GLU A 825 24.38 16.90 9.86
CA GLU A 825 23.44 16.04 9.15
C GLU A 825 23.16 16.65 7.77
N MET A 826 24.00 16.32 6.79
CA MET A 826 23.67 16.55 5.38
C MET A 826 22.90 15.33 4.87
N SER A 827 21.59 15.48 4.65
CA SER A 827 20.79 14.49 3.95
C SER A 827 20.54 14.97 2.52
N ASP A 828 21.18 14.33 1.56
CA ASP A 828 20.88 14.55 0.14
C ASP A 828 19.71 13.65 -0.29
N GLU A 829 18.86 14.17 -1.17
CA GLU A 829 17.69 13.48 -1.70
C GLU A 829 17.69 13.53 -3.23
N ILE A 830 17.54 12.37 -3.88
CA ILE A 830 17.28 12.28 -5.32
C ILE A 830 15.88 11.70 -5.54
N ILE A 831 15.03 12.50 -6.19
CA ILE A 831 13.71 12.08 -6.67
C ILE A 831 13.76 11.98 -8.19
N LEU A 832 13.58 10.77 -8.72
CA LEU A 832 13.41 10.55 -10.15
C LEU A 832 11.93 10.31 -10.43
N SER A 833 11.35 11.13 -11.32
CA SER A 833 9.94 11.01 -11.74
C SER A 833 9.84 10.92 -13.26
N GLY A 834 8.90 10.11 -13.74
CA GLY A 834 8.54 10.00 -15.15
C GLY A 834 7.04 10.18 -15.31
N VAL A 835 6.62 11.09 -16.20
CA VAL A 835 5.23 11.22 -16.63
C VAL A 835 5.15 10.62 -18.02
N PHE A 836 4.49 9.47 -18.14
CA PHE A 836 4.26 8.84 -19.45
C PHE A 836 2.77 8.90 -19.76
N ASP A 837 2.42 9.79 -20.69
CA ASP A 837 1.05 9.91 -21.18
C ASP A 837 0.80 8.80 -22.21
N LEU A 838 0.13 7.72 -21.79
CA LEU A 838 -0.30 6.65 -22.70
C LEU A 838 -1.68 6.92 -23.33
N THR A 839 -2.28 8.10 -23.14
CA THR A 839 -3.58 8.38 -23.78
C THR A 839 -3.51 8.49 -25.31
N GLU A 840 -2.32 8.54 -25.91
CA GLU A 840 -2.16 8.54 -27.38
C GLU A 840 -1.89 7.16 -28.00
N PHE A 841 -1.78 6.07 -27.23
CA PHE A 841 -1.35 4.76 -27.79
C PHE A 841 -2.44 3.70 -28.01
N ASP A 842 -3.73 4.03 -27.85
CA ASP A 842 -4.82 3.02 -27.92
C ASP A 842 -6.02 3.40 -28.81
N SER A 843 -5.81 4.12 -29.92
CA SER A 843 -6.92 4.42 -30.85
C SER A 843 -6.73 4.07 -32.33
N ASP A 844 -5.57 3.59 -32.79
CA ASP A 844 -5.38 3.29 -34.23
C ASP A 844 -4.79 1.91 -34.55
N ASN A 845 -5.39 0.85 -34.00
CA ASN A 845 -5.31 -0.46 -34.67
C ASN A 845 -6.69 -1.11 -34.78
N ARG A 846 -7.31 -0.89 -35.93
CA ARG A 846 -8.36 -1.75 -36.46
C ARG A 846 -7.73 -3.08 -36.85
N PHE A 847 -8.20 -4.18 -36.25
CA PHE A 847 -8.10 -5.48 -36.90
C PHE A 847 -8.97 -5.43 -38.16
N ASN A 848 -8.33 -5.54 -39.31
CA ASN A 848 -8.93 -6.20 -40.47
C ASN A 848 -8.74 -7.70 -40.31
#